data_AF-A0A1H0ME89-F1
#
_entry.id   AF-A0A1H0ME89-F1
#
_cell.length_a   1.000
_cell.length_b   1.000
_cell.length_c   1.000
_cell.angle_alpha   90.00
_cell.angle_beta   90.00
_cell.angle_gamma   90.00
#
_symmetry.space_group_name_H-M   'P 1'
#
loop_
_entity.id
_entity.type
_entity.pdbx_description
1 polymer ?
#
loop_
_entity_poly.entity_id
_entity_poly.type
_entity_poly.pdbx_seq_one_letter_code
_entity_poly.pdbx_strand_id
1 'polypeptide(L)'
;MAVPTRTAVAALCAGLTAALLTTAPARAEQHDQIWTVSEAPHAPRARISLDDATGTLSLSVSRDGRTVIEPSPVGVVTERADLSKGLRFLHRKDRTIDERYRTKSGKRLDRRVRMNETRLTFATAAGARLDLVVRASADGVAYRYVLPAGGGDVLGETSAFNLQPDAGAWLSTYRVDNEGQFTQYTAATAPTGEYSDQALFATDGGYTLLAESDLTGAYSGARLAHDQGTGTYRIKLADDRIRTDGALTTPWRAMVTGDLATVTRSTFTDDLAPSSKVADTSWIRPGTVLWTWLAGGRPAGQSLAAQKAYVDYAAERNWPYEAVDAGWYFKADAWDTTDPNWQTNSWLPELVEYGRAKGVGIIVWIHQRDLDTPEERAQWLPTLERWGVKGVKIDFMDSEAQPMLQWYDAVLAETAAHHLMIDFHGSTIPKGIQRTWPHVMTLEGVAGEEKRTNTAAHLATLPLNPQRHRLHGLHTRRLPARRPAPQHRRGRGRAHRRLRVGPADVRGHTRVVRRPPARPRLLRPGPRRLGRHPPARRTARTGSGARPPQRRPLVPGRGVRRGRAHGRGATGDRVRTMAGRDRPGRRRRARAGPAGAARRRHAGRRCPRQRRLRRDRLSVETGRHHLLSLNAPTSTMFTCMNITHVGVHRCAGHARLGQLLSPDDQLEGSA
;
A
#
# COMPACT_ATOMS: atom_id res chain seq x y z
N MET A 1 -60.08 -43.15 72.60
CA MET A 1 -59.65 -42.68 71.27
C MET A 1 -58.48 -41.72 71.45
N ALA A 2 -57.26 -42.13 71.10
CA ALA A 2 -56.13 -41.21 70.90
C ALA A 2 -55.04 -41.94 70.08
N VAL A 3 -54.68 -41.36 68.93
CA VAL A 3 -53.76 -41.91 67.91
C VAL A 3 -52.30 -41.55 68.28
N PRO A 4 -51.30 -42.42 68.03
CA PRO A 4 -49.94 -42.17 68.51
C PRO A 4 -49.12 -41.24 67.60
N THR A 5 -48.51 -40.26 68.24
CA THR A 5 -47.52 -39.29 67.75
C THR A 5 -46.17 -39.97 67.47
N ARG A 6 -46.02 -40.63 66.31
CA ARG A 6 -44.70 -41.07 65.82
C ARG A 6 -44.59 -40.94 64.30
N THR A 7 -44.80 -39.74 63.75
CA THR A 7 -44.60 -39.51 62.30
C THR A 7 -44.29 -38.06 61.91
N ALA A 8 -43.88 -37.19 62.85
CA ALA A 8 -43.65 -35.77 62.54
C ALA A 8 -42.17 -35.34 62.44
N VAL A 9 -41.21 -36.13 62.96
CA VAL A 9 -39.80 -35.69 63.04
C VAL A 9 -38.95 -36.16 61.85
N ALA A 10 -39.32 -37.25 61.18
CA ALA A 10 -38.56 -37.75 60.03
C ALA A 10 -38.83 -36.98 58.73
N ALA A 11 -39.98 -36.31 58.61
CA ALA A 11 -40.35 -35.54 57.41
C ALA A 11 -39.69 -34.15 57.35
N LEU A 12 -39.29 -33.58 58.50
CA LEU A 12 -38.67 -32.24 58.54
C LEU A 12 -37.17 -32.27 58.18
N CYS A 13 -36.46 -33.35 58.49
CA CYS A 13 -35.03 -33.50 58.16
C CYS A 13 -34.77 -33.88 56.68
N ALA A 14 -35.73 -34.53 56.02
CA ALA A 14 -35.65 -34.83 54.58
C ALA A 14 -35.99 -33.60 53.70
N GLY A 15 -36.81 -32.67 54.19
CA GLY A 15 -37.12 -31.42 53.51
C GLY A 15 -35.96 -30.40 53.50
N LEU A 16 -35.19 -30.32 54.59
CA LEU A 16 -34.04 -29.40 54.67
C LEU A 16 -32.81 -29.89 53.90
N THR A 17 -32.61 -31.20 53.75
CA THR A 17 -31.48 -31.74 52.96
C THR A 17 -31.72 -31.66 51.45
N ALA A 18 -32.98 -31.68 50.99
CA ALA A 18 -33.32 -31.47 49.59
C ALA A 18 -33.26 -29.98 49.14
N ALA A 19 -33.31 -29.03 50.07
CA ALA A 19 -33.17 -27.59 49.78
C ALA A 19 -31.71 -27.10 49.76
N LEU A 20 -30.76 -27.90 50.25
CA LEU A 20 -29.32 -27.57 50.30
C LEU A 20 -28.51 -28.11 49.10
N LEU A 21 -29.15 -28.84 48.16
CA LEU A 21 -28.49 -29.48 47.02
C LEU A 21 -28.92 -28.94 45.65
N THR A 22 -29.70 -27.86 45.59
CA THR A 22 -30.13 -27.20 44.34
C THR A 22 -29.52 -25.81 44.14
N THR A 23 -28.46 -25.45 44.87
CA THR A 23 -27.60 -24.35 44.43
C THR A 23 -26.86 -24.81 43.18
N ALA A 24 -27.47 -24.56 42.01
CA ALA A 24 -26.74 -24.56 40.76
C ALA A 24 -25.44 -23.77 41.00
N PRO A 25 -24.26 -24.26 40.58
CA PRO A 25 -23.04 -23.50 40.73
C PRO A 25 -23.32 -22.13 40.13
N ALA A 26 -23.15 -21.08 40.93
CA ALA A 26 -23.24 -19.71 40.46
C ALA A 26 -22.30 -19.63 39.26
N ARG A 27 -22.87 -19.59 38.06
CA ARG A 27 -22.12 -19.36 36.84
C ARG A 27 -21.60 -17.95 37.04
N ALA A 28 -20.33 -17.82 37.41
CA ALA A 28 -19.68 -16.53 37.50
C ALA A 28 -20.03 -15.79 36.22
N GLU A 29 -20.80 -14.70 36.34
CA GLU A 29 -21.04 -13.84 35.19
C GLU A 29 -19.66 -13.43 34.68
N GLN A 30 -19.38 -13.77 33.43
CA GLN A 30 -18.15 -13.37 32.78
C GLN A 30 -18.30 -11.87 32.48
N HIS A 31 -17.77 -11.04 33.38
CA HIS A 31 -17.78 -9.59 33.24
C HIS A 31 -16.62 -9.19 32.34
N ASP A 32 -16.85 -9.19 31.03
CA ASP A 32 -15.87 -8.62 30.10
C ASP A 32 -15.84 -7.10 30.26
N GLN A 33 -14.66 -6.54 30.53
CA GLN A 33 -14.50 -5.08 30.48
C GLN A 33 -14.40 -4.63 29.03
N ILE A 34 -15.28 -3.72 28.63
CA ILE A 34 -15.44 -3.30 27.24
C ILE A 34 -15.27 -1.79 27.11
N TRP A 35 -14.45 -1.38 26.14
CA TRP A 35 -14.28 0.01 25.73
C TRP A 35 -14.60 0.18 24.26
N THR A 36 -15.09 1.35 23.88
CA THR A 36 -15.34 1.69 22.46
C THR A 36 -14.72 3.02 22.09
N VAL A 37 -14.22 3.09 20.85
CA VAL A 37 -13.58 4.27 20.27
C VAL A 37 -14.15 4.49 18.88
N SER A 38 -14.68 5.68 18.62
CA SER A 38 -15.20 6.09 17.31
C SER A 38 -15.18 7.61 17.22
N GLU A 39 -15.01 8.18 16.02
CA GLU A 39 -15.07 9.63 15.82
C GLU A 39 -16.51 10.17 15.81
N ALA A 40 -17.44 9.39 15.22
CA ALA A 40 -18.82 9.77 15.02
C ALA A 40 -19.73 8.53 14.86
N PRO A 41 -21.07 8.64 14.97
CA PRO A 41 -21.98 7.49 14.95
C PRO A 41 -21.86 6.56 13.72
N HIS A 42 -21.59 7.12 12.53
CA HIS A 42 -21.45 6.39 11.27
C HIS A 42 -19.98 6.11 10.88
N ALA A 43 -19.04 6.55 11.71
CA ALA A 43 -17.63 6.25 11.51
C ALA A 43 -17.34 4.80 11.92
N PRO A 44 -16.21 4.23 11.50
CA PRO A 44 -15.70 3.00 12.09
C PRO A 44 -15.63 3.10 13.62
N ARG A 45 -15.98 2.00 14.29
CA ARG A 45 -15.97 1.86 15.75
C ARG A 45 -15.08 0.68 16.13
N ALA A 46 -14.04 0.98 16.89
CA ALA A 46 -13.25 -0.02 17.59
C ALA A 46 -13.97 -0.43 18.88
N ARG A 47 -14.05 -1.72 19.16
CA ARG A 47 -14.46 -2.28 20.45
C ARG A 47 -13.30 -3.11 20.99
N ILE A 48 -12.83 -2.75 22.19
CA ILE A 48 -11.76 -3.43 22.91
C ILE A 48 -12.41 -4.20 24.05
N SER A 49 -12.09 -5.48 24.21
CA SER A 49 -12.57 -6.34 25.29
C SER A 49 -11.39 -6.91 26.07
N LEU A 50 -11.46 -6.87 27.40
CA LEU A 50 -10.59 -7.62 28.30
C LEU A 50 -11.39 -8.80 28.86
N ASP A 51 -10.89 -10.01 28.65
CA ASP A 51 -11.40 -11.20 29.33
C ASP A 51 -10.80 -11.26 30.73
N ASP A 52 -11.64 -11.11 31.77
CA ASP A 52 -11.20 -11.03 33.16
C ASP A 52 -10.62 -12.36 33.69
N ALA A 53 -10.94 -13.50 33.06
CA ALA A 53 -10.45 -14.82 33.49
C ALA A 53 -9.03 -15.11 32.98
N THR A 54 -8.73 -14.68 31.75
CA THR A 54 -7.47 -14.95 31.06
C THR A 54 -6.55 -13.73 31.02
N GLY A 55 -7.09 -12.53 31.25
CA GLY A 55 -6.40 -11.26 31.07
C GLY A 55 -5.96 -11.02 29.63
N THR A 56 -6.71 -11.53 28.64
CA THR A 56 -6.39 -11.36 27.22
C THR A 56 -7.20 -10.22 26.61
N LEU A 57 -6.60 -9.49 25.69
CA LEU A 57 -7.25 -8.39 24.98
C LEU A 57 -7.67 -8.80 23.58
N SER A 58 -8.87 -8.37 23.19
CA SER A 58 -9.33 -8.46 21.81
C SER A 58 -9.81 -7.10 21.30
N LEU A 59 -9.64 -6.88 19.99
CA LEU A 59 -10.13 -5.72 19.27
C LEU A 59 -11.03 -6.19 18.12
N SER A 60 -12.20 -5.59 17.98
CA SER A 60 -13.09 -5.74 16.83
C SER A 60 -13.41 -4.38 16.23
N VAL A 61 -13.74 -4.35 14.93
CA VAL A 61 -14.11 -3.13 14.21
C VAL A 61 -15.46 -3.34 13.55
N SER A 62 -16.34 -2.35 13.70
CA SER A 62 -17.63 -2.30 13.03
C SER A 62 -17.84 -0.95 12.36
N ARG A 63 -18.70 -0.91 11.33
CA ARG A 63 -19.12 0.33 10.66
C ARG A 63 -20.61 0.23 10.35
N ASP A 64 -21.37 1.27 10.71
CA ASP A 64 -22.84 1.29 10.55
C ASP A 64 -23.53 0.03 11.14
N GLY A 65 -23.02 -0.46 12.28
CA GLY A 65 -23.53 -1.64 12.98
C GLY A 65 -23.18 -3.00 12.34
N ARG A 66 -22.41 -3.03 11.25
CA ARG A 66 -21.94 -4.26 10.59
C ARG A 66 -20.49 -4.54 10.93
N THR A 67 -20.15 -5.81 11.08
CA THR A 67 -18.78 -6.23 11.40
C THR A 67 -17.85 -6.01 10.21
N VAL A 68 -16.63 -5.57 10.51
CA VAL A 68 -15.55 -5.35 9.55
C VAL A 68 -14.36 -6.23 9.94
N ILE A 69 -13.95 -6.16 11.21
CA ILE A 69 -12.96 -7.05 11.83
C ILE A 69 -13.65 -7.74 12.99
N GLU A 70 -13.70 -9.07 12.97
CA GLU A 70 -14.18 -9.91 14.08
C GLU A 70 -13.26 -9.74 15.30
N PRO A 71 -13.69 -10.13 16.53
CA PRO A 71 -12.83 -10.10 17.71
C PRO A 71 -11.47 -10.76 17.42
N SER A 72 -10.42 -9.94 17.46
CA SER A 72 -9.07 -10.34 17.08
C SER A 72 -8.10 -10.08 18.23
N PRO A 73 -7.15 -10.98 18.50
CA PRO A 73 -6.20 -10.80 19.59
C PRO A 73 -5.32 -9.56 19.34
N VAL A 74 -5.02 -8.84 20.42
CA VAL A 74 -3.98 -7.80 20.47
C VAL A 74 -3.08 -8.08 21.67
N GLY A 75 -1.76 -8.06 21.45
CA GLY A 75 -0.76 -8.33 22.48
C GLY A 75 0.65 -8.34 21.90
N VAL A 76 1.62 -8.19 22.79
CA VAL A 76 3.06 -8.16 22.46
C VAL A 76 3.82 -9.01 23.47
N VAL A 77 4.86 -9.71 23.02
CA VAL A 77 5.72 -10.53 23.87
C VAL A 77 7.11 -9.92 23.87
N THR A 78 7.66 -9.74 25.07
CA THR A 78 9.02 -9.25 25.30
C THR A 78 9.85 -10.34 25.98
N GLU A 79 11.17 -10.16 26.05
CA GLU A 79 12.04 -11.07 26.79
C GLU A 79 11.67 -11.22 28.27
N ARG A 80 11.13 -10.17 28.88
CA ARG A 80 10.88 -10.14 30.33
C ARG A 80 9.42 -10.29 30.70
N ALA A 81 8.50 -10.16 29.75
CA ALA A 81 7.07 -10.28 29.98
C ALA A 81 6.30 -10.71 28.73
N ASP A 82 5.37 -11.63 28.93
CA ASP A 82 4.28 -11.88 28.00
C ASP A 82 3.13 -10.91 28.30
N LEU A 83 2.96 -9.90 27.43
CA LEU A 83 1.92 -8.87 27.53
C LEU A 83 0.74 -9.18 26.60
N SER A 84 0.52 -10.45 26.25
CA SER A 84 -0.66 -10.92 25.52
C SER A 84 -1.76 -11.49 26.43
N LYS A 85 -1.44 -11.76 27.70
CA LYS A 85 -2.32 -12.43 28.67
C LYS A 85 -2.03 -11.98 30.10
N GLY A 86 -2.91 -12.34 31.04
CA GLY A 86 -2.76 -12.00 32.46
C GLY A 86 -2.76 -10.49 32.74
N LEU A 87 -3.29 -9.69 31.79
CA LEU A 87 -3.40 -8.25 31.90
C LEU A 87 -4.56 -7.90 32.83
N ARG A 88 -4.32 -6.92 33.70
CA ARG A 88 -5.34 -6.27 34.52
C ARG A 88 -5.41 -4.80 34.13
N PHE A 89 -6.62 -4.31 33.90
CA PHE A 89 -6.85 -2.90 33.60
C PHE A 89 -6.44 -2.02 34.79
N LEU A 90 -5.73 -0.93 34.49
CA LEU A 90 -5.28 0.05 35.49
C LEU A 90 -6.00 1.39 35.33
N HIS A 91 -5.92 2.00 34.15
CA HIS A 91 -6.55 3.29 33.89
C HIS A 91 -6.82 3.52 32.41
N ARG A 92 -7.75 4.45 32.15
CA ARG A 92 -8.11 4.93 30.81
C ARG A 92 -7.84 6.43 30.71
N LYS A 93 -7.32 6.86 29.56
CA LYS A 93 -7.21 8.27 29.19
C LYS A 93 -7.73 8.48 27.77
N ASP A 94 -8.64 9.43 27.62
CA ASP A 94 -9.19 9.83 26.31
C ASP A 94 -8.70 11.22 25.91
N ARG A 95 -8.55 11.44 24.61
CA ARG A 95 -8.42 12.78 24.04
C ARG A 95 -8.96 12.85 22.62
N THR A 96 -9.30 14.05 22.18
CA THR A 96 -9.57 14.35 20.78
C THR A 96 -8.33 14.97 20.15
N ILE A 97 -8.03 14.54 18.92
CA ILE A 97 -6.99 15.11 18.06
C ILE A 97 -7.73 15.95 17.02
N ASP A 98 -7.40 17.24 16.93
CA ASP A 98 -7.84 18.15 15.85
C ASP A 98 -6.62 18.91 15.36
N GLU A 99 -6.17 18.58 14.15
CA GLU A 99 -4.95 19.12 13.56
C GLU A 99 -5.18 19.58 12.13
N ARG A 100 -4.37 20.54 11.70
CA ARG A 100 -4.30 20.98 10.31
C ARG A 100 -2.86 21.06 9.88
N TYR A 101 -2.55 20.50 8.73
CA TYR A 101 -1.22 20.59 8.14
C TYR A 101 -1.31 20.58 6.62
N ARG A 102 -0.21 20.96 5.96
CA ARG A 102 -0.13 20.97 4.49
C ARG A 102 1.03 20.09 4.04
N THR A 103 0.75 19.11 3.19
CA THR A 103 1.78 18.24 2.61
C THR A 103 2.35 18.81 1.32
N LYS A 104 3.51 18.30 0.88
CA LYS A 104 4.11 18.66 -0.42
C LYS A 104 3.63 17.78 -1.56
N SER A 105 3.47 16.49 -1.29
CA SER A 105 2.90 15.49 -2.18
C SER A 105 1.69 14.84 -1.48
N GLY A 106 0.93 14.02 -2.20
CA GLY A 106 -0.20 13.31 -1.59
C GLY A 106 -1.46 13.26 -2.43
N LYS A 107 -2.44 12.49 -1.93
CA LYS A 107 -3.81 12.48 -2.46
C LYS A 107 -4.54 13.82 -2.21
N ARG A 108 -4.10 14.58 -1.21
CA ARG A 108 -4.60 15.90 -0.82
C ARG A 108 -3.43 16.69 -0.22
N LEU A 109 -3.38 18.00 -0.45
CA LEU A 109 -2.34 18.87 0.11
C LEU A 109 -2.76 19.43 1.46
N ASP A 110 -3.93 20.07 1.52
CA ASP A 110 -4.45 20.65 2.77
C ASP A 110 -5.18 19.57 3.59
N ARG A 111 -4.63 19.26 4.76
CA ARG A 111 -5.09 18.21 5.66
C ARG A 111 -5.85 18.80 6.83
N ARG A 112 -6.97 18.17 7.17
CA ARG A 112 -7.69 18.41 8.41
C ARG A 112 -7.92 17.05 9.04
N VAL A 113 -7.24 16.82 10.15
CA VAL A 113 -7.30 15.57 10.89
C VAL A 113 -8.23 15.75 12.06
N ARG A 114 -9.17 14.82 12.21
CA ARG A 114 -9.96 14.68 13.42
C ARG A 114 -10.02 13.22 13.82
N MET A 115 -9.61 12.92 15.04
CA MET A 115 -9.62 11.57 15.58
C MET A 115 -9.99 11.61 17.06
N ASN A 116 -10.59 10.53 17.55
CA ASN A 116 -10.65 10.26 18.98
C ASN A 116 -9.58 9.22 19.32
N GLU A 117 -8.84 9.46 20.39
CA GLU A 117 -7.80 8.56 20.91
C GLU A 117 -8.19 8.10 22.32
N THR A 118 -8.08 6.79 22.55
CA THR A 118 -8.20 6.18 23.87
C THR A 118 -6.90 5.42 24.16
N ARG A 119 -6.29 5.70 25.30
CA ARG A 119 -5.17 4.96 25.88
C ARG A 119 -5.69 4.13 27.05
N LEU A 120 -5.52 2.82 26.95
CA LEU A 120 -5.86 1.86 28.00
C LEU A 120 -4.56 1.30 28.56
N THR A 121 -4.33 1.48 29.86
CA THR A 121 -3.15 0.98 30.55
C THR A 121 -3.47 -0.30 31.28
N PHE A 122 -2.59 -1.29 31.12
CA PHE A 122 -2.69 -2.60 31.73
C PHE A 122 -1.39 -2.96 32.44
N ALA A 123 -1.48 -3.88 33.40
CA ALA A 123 -0.31 -4.53 33.97
C ALA A 123 -0.53 -6.01 34.26
N THR A 124 0.55 -6.79 34.21
CA THR A 124 0.55 -8.18 34.67
C THR A 124 0.61 -8.26 36.21
N ALA A 125 0.43 -9.45 36.79
CA ALA A 125 0.67 -9.69 38.22
C ALA A 125 2.09 -9.29 38.66
N ALA A 126 3.09 -9.50 37.79
CA ALA A 126 4.48 -9.15 38.03
C ALA A 126 4.80 -7.66 37.82
N GLY A 127 3.81 -6.82 37.49
CA GLY A 127 3.98 -5.38 37.36
C GLY A 127 4.48 -4.89 36.00
N ALA A 128 4.71 -5.78 35.03
CA ALA A 128 5.03 -5.37 33.66
C ALA A 128 3.84 -4.64 33.04
N ARG A 129 4.08 -3.50 32.38
CA ARG A 129 3.02 -2.59 31.89
C ARG A 129 2.93 -2.58 30.37
N LEU A 130 1.70 -2.43 29.89
CA LEU A 130 1.36 -2.25 28.48
C LEU A 130 0.33 -1.13 28.37
N ASP A 131 0.57 -0.19 27.46
CA ASP A 131 -0.49 0.71 27.01
C ASP A 131 -0.95 0.32 25.61
N LEU A 132 -2.25 0.05 25.46
CA LEU A 132 -2.91 -0.07 24.17
C LEU A 132 -3.48 1.31 23.81
N VAL A 133 -2.95 1.93 22.76
CA VAL A 133 -3.44 3.21 22.25
C VAL A 133 -4.25 2.96 21.00
N VAL A 134 -5.51 3.38 20.99
CA VAL A 134 -6.44 3.22 19.86
C VAL A 134 -6.90 4.58 19.36
N ARG A 135 -6.82 4.80 18.05
CA ARG A 135 -7.35 5.98 17.37
C ARG A 135 -8.48 5.59 16.42
N ALA A 136 -9.51 6.42 16.35
CA ALA A 136 -10.57 6.30 15.34
C ALA A 136 -10.80 7.65 14.65
N SER A 137 -10.85 7.64 13.31
CA SER A 137 -11.25 8.76 12.46
C SER A 137 -12.60 8.46 11.79
N ALA A 138 -13.04 9.36 10.90
CA ALA A 138 -14.24 9.16 10.09
C ALA A 138 -14.16 7.95 9.12
N ASP A 139 -12.96 7.48 8.81
CA ASP A 139 -12.68 6.50 7.76
C ASP A 139 -11.69 5.39 8.17
N GLY A 140 -11.26 5.34 9.43
CA GLY A 140 -10.37 4.28 9.89
C GLY A 140 -10.24 4.16 11.40
N VAL A 141 -9.69 3.02 11.81
CA VAL A 141 -9.27 2.70 13.18
C VAL A 141 -7.80 2.30 13.14
N ALA A 142 -7.03 2.65 14.16
CA ALA A 142 -5.68 2.15 14.32
C ALA A 142 -5.37 1.86 15.79
N TYR A 143 -4.49 0.91 16.05
CA TYR A 143 -3.95 0.66 17.38
C TYR A 143 -2.43 0.55 17.36
N ARG A 144 -1.80 0.79 18.51
CA ARG A 144 -0.39 0.49 18.77
C ARG A 144 -0.12 0.23 20.25
N TYR A 145 1.03 -0.35 20.53
CA TYR A 145 1.51 -0.59 21.88
C TYR A 145 2.52 0.48 22.31
N VAL A 146 2.43 0.92 23.56
CA VAL A 146 3.47 1.73 24.20
C VAL A 146 3.95 1.01 25.45
N LEU A 147 5.25 0.75 25.52
CA LEU A 147 5.91 0.01 26.57
C LEU A 147 6.88 0.94 27.33
N PRO A 148 6.91 0.91 28.67
CA PRO A 148 7.95 1.59 29.42
C PRO A 148 9.33 0.93 29.17
N ALA A 149 10.40 1.62 29.53
CA ALA A 149 11.74 1.06 29.50
C ALA A 149 11.85 -0.16 30.44
N GLY A 150 12.82 -1.04 30.16
CA GLY A 150 13.16 -2.17 31.02
C GLY A 150 12.40 -3.47 30.74
N GLY A 151 11.56 -3.52 29.69
CA GLY A 151 10.88 -4.74 29.21
C GLY A 151 11.77 -5.72 28.44
N GLY A 152 12.95 -5.28 27.99
CA GLY A 152 13.83 -6.07 27.13
C GLY A 152 13.35 -6.10 25.67
N ASP A 153 14.01 -6.91 24.85
CA ASP A 153 13.72 -7.00 23.42
C ASP A 153 12.29 -7.50 23.16
N VAL A 154 11.67 -7.04 22.07
CA VAL A 154 10.37 -7.59 21.63
C VAL A 154 10.62 -8.86 20.84
N LEU A 155 9.94 -9.94 21.22
CA LEU A 155 10.04 -11.27 20.58
C LEU A 155 8.93 -11.54 19.58
N GLY A 156 7.89 -10.70 19.56
CA GLY A 156 6.81 -10.80 18.59
C GLY A 156 5.51 -10.11 19.03
N GLU A 157 4.58 -10.01 18.09
CA GLU A 157 3.20 -9.59 18.36
C GLU A 157 2.26 -10.80 18.28
N THR A 158 1.32 -10.91 19.20
CA THR A 158 0.20 -11.87 19.11
C THR A 158 -0.99 -11.29 18.34
N SER A 159 -0.85 -10.06 17.84
CA SER A 159 -1.80 -9.33 17.01
C SER A 159 -2.27 -10.17 15.81
N ALA A 160 -3.57 -10.18 15.56
CA ALA A 160 -4.12 -10.73 14.32
C ALA A 160 -5.33 -9.92 13.83
N PHE A 161 -5.80 -10.23 12.63
CA PHE A 161 -7.05 -9.74 12.06
C PHE A 161 -7.90 -10.93 11.65
N ASN A 162 -9.06 -11.07 12.29
CA ASN A 162 -10.05 -12.09 11.97
C ASN A 162 -11.09 -11.46 11.04
N LEU A 163 -11.17 -11.99 9.82
CA LEU A 163 -12.10 -11.59 8.78
C LEU A 163 -13.16 -12.69 8.60
N GLN A 164 -14.32 -12.33 8.04
CA GLN A 164 -15.31 -13.33 7.63
C GLN A 164 -14.67 -14.25 6.58
N PRO A 165 -14.75 -15.59 6.71
CA PRO A 165 -14.05 -16.53 5.82
C PRO A 165 -14.34 -16.35 4.31
N ASP A 166 -15.54 -15.89 3.98
CA ASP A 166 -16.03 -15.65 2.62
C ASP A 166 -15.82 -14.22 2.12
N ALA A 167 -15.29 -13.31 2.96
CA ALA A 167 -14.94 -11.95 2.56
C ALA A 167 -14.00 -11.95 1.35
N GLY A 168 -14.31 -11.20 0.30
CA GLY A 168 -13.41 -11.10 -0.86
C GLY A 168 -12.08 -10.48 -0.46
N ALA A 169 -10.95 -11.01 -0.92
CA ALA A 169 -9.61 -10.58 -0.53
C ALA A 169 -8.76 -10.25 -1.76
N TRP A 170 -8.02 -9.14 -1.73
CA TRP A 170 -7.01 -8.78 -2.73
C TRP A 170 -5.67 -8.68 -2.03
N LEU A 171 -4.84 -9.70 -2.25
CA LEU A 171 -3.61 -9.93 -1.49
C LEU A 171 -2.42 -9.96 -2.42
N SER A 172 -1.30 -9.44 -1.95
CA SER A 172 0.01 -9.61 -2.59
C SER A 172 0.86 -10.51 -1.72
N THR A 173 1.36 -11.63 -2.28
CA THR A 173 2.31 -12.48 -1.56
C THR A 173 3.53 -11.65 -1.19
N TYR A 174 3.95 -11.75 0.06
CA TYR A 174 5.04 -10.96 0.59
C TYR A 174 6.34 -11.28 -0.16
N ARG A 175 7.03 -10.22 -0.55
CA ARG A 175 8.40 -10.21 -1.03
C ARG A 175 9.11 -9.08 -0.31
N VAL A 176 10.41 -9.21 -0.09
CA VAL A 176 11.20 -8.22 0.64
C VAL A 176 11.29 -6.87 -0.07
N ASP A 177 11.16 -6.88 -1.39
CA ASP A 177 11.08 -5.71 -2.29
C ASP A 177 9.66 -5.10 -2.37
N ASN A 178 8.66 -5.76 -1.77
CA ASN A 178 7.23 -5.45 -1.88
C ASN A 178 6.66 -5.46 -3.31
N GLU A 179 7.26 -6.21 -4.23
CA GLU A 179 6.87 -6.25 -5.64
C GLU A 179 6.01 -7.46 -6.03
N GLY A 180 5.29 -8.03 -5.09
CA GLY A 180 4.33 -9.10 -5.36
C GLY A 180 3.14 -8.61 -6.21
N GLN A 181 2.62 -9.47 -7.08
CA GLN A 181 1.37 -9.17 -7.80
C GLN A 181 0.15 -9.42 -6.90
N PHE A 182 -0.92 -8.65 -7.12
CA PHE A 182 -2.16 -8.79 -6.37
C PHE A 182 -3.03 -9.86 -7.00
N THR A 183 -3.44 -10.83 -6.19
CA THR A 183 -4.37 -11.90 -6.57
C THR A 183 -5.63 -11.82 -5.73
N GLN A 184 -6.76 -12.19 -6.33
CA GLN A 184 -8.05 -12.20 -5.67
C GLN A 184 -8.37 -13.58 -5.11
N TYR A 185 -8.82 -13.63 -3.86
CA TYR A 185 -9.31 -14.80 -3.14
C TYR A 185 -10.58 -14.45 -2.37
N THR A 186 -11.06 -15.38 -1.54
CA THR A 186 -11.73 -15.03 -0.29
C THR A 186 -10.72 -15.06 0.86
N ALA A 187 -11.07 -14.47 2.01
CA ALA A 187 -10.21 -14.42 3.18
C ALA A 187 -9.71 -15.81 3.60
N ALA A 188 -10.53 -16.87 3.48
CA ALA A 188 -10.14 -18.24 3.82
C ALA A 188 -9.60 -19.09 2.69
N THR A 189 -9.79 -18.72 1.43
CA THR A 189 -9.30 -19.53 0.30
C THR A 189 -7.89 -19.14 -0.13
N ALA A 190 -7.38 -18.00 0.36
CA ALA A 190 -5.99 -17.62 0.17
C ALA A 190 -5.05 -18.76 0.63
N PRO A 191 -4.03 -19.13 -0.16
CA PRO A 191 -3.08 -20.18 0.23
C PRO A 191 -2.35 -19.84 1.54
N THR A 192 -1.94 -20.88 2.26
CA THR A 192 -1.04 -20.72 3.41
C THR A 192 0.23 -20.00 2.97
N GLY A 193 0.60 -18.96 3.69
CA GLY A 193 1.75 -18.13 3.33
C GLY A 193 1.77 -16.79 4.01
N GLU A 194 2.61 -15.90 3.48
CA GLU A 194 2.82 -14.56 3.99
C GLU A 194 2.41 -13.54 2.92
N TYR A 195 1.73 -12.48 3.34
CA TYR A 195 1.18 -11.45 2.47
C TYR A 195 1.62 -10.07 2.95
N SER A 196 1.76 -9.12 2.03
CA SER A 196 1.98 -7.72 2.36
C SER A 196 0.84 -7.20 3.26
N ASP A 197 1.18 -6.33 4.22
CA ASP A 197 0.25 -5.70 5.16
C ASP A 197 -0.78 -4.78 4.47
N GLN A 198 -0.59 -4.42 3.19
CA GLN A 198 -1.57 -3.74 2.34
C GLN A 198 -2.59 -4.71 1.71
N ALA A 199 -3.31 -5.39 2.58
CA ALA A 199 -4.34 -6.36 2.22
C ALA A 199 -5.73 -5.70 2.23
N LEU A 200 -6.45 -5.80 1.12
CA LEU A 200 -7.80 -5.28 0.98
C LEU A 200 -8.81 -6.42 1.11
N PHE A 201 -9.85 -6.21 1.91
CA PHE A 201 -10.95 -7.15 2.11
C PHE A 201 -12.30 -6.49 1.86
N ALA A 202 -13.24 -7.22 1.27
CA ALA A 202 -14.65 -6.86 1.13
C ALA A 202 -15.46 -7.56 2.23
N THR A 203 -15.92 -6.77 3.19
CA THR A 203 -16.62 -7.17 4.43
C THR A 203 -18.06 -6.67 4.42
N ASP A 204 -18.87 -7.07 5.40
CA ASP A 204 -20.26 -6.61 5.54
C ASP A 204 -20.38 -5.09 5.77
N GLY A 205 -19.38 -4.50 6.43
CA GLY A 205 -19.25 -3.05 6.66
C GLY A 205 -18.70 -2.25 5.48
N GLY A 206 -18.48 -2.89 4.32
CA GLY A 206 -17.83 -2.30 3.14
C GLY A 206 -16.43 -2.89 2.91
N TYR A 207 -15.53 -2.12 2.34
CA TYR A 207 -14.14 -2.52 2.18
C TYR A 207 -13.32 -2.13 3.42
N THR A 208 -12.35 -2.97 3.78
CA THR A 208 -11.32 -2.65 4.77
C THR A 208 -9.94 -2.92 4.19
N LEU A 209 -9.06 -1.93 4.28
CA LEU A 209 -7.66 -2.04 3.92
C LEU A 209 -6.85 -2.09 5.21
N LEU A 210 -6.12 -3.19 5.41
CA LEU A 210 -5.09 -3.27 6.44
C LEU A 210 -3.87 -2.45 5.99
N ALA A 211 -3.21 -1.79 6.93
CA ALA A 211 -2.02 -0.98 6.68
C ALA A 211 -1.19 -0.78 7.95
N GLU A 212 0.04 -0.30 7.78
CA GLU A 212 0.91 0.19 8.85
C GLU A 212 1.21 1.70 8.69
N SER A 213 1.49 2.39 9.80
CA SER A 213 1.98 3.77 9.81
C SER A 213 2.96 4.01 10.96
N ASP A 214 3.80 5.06 10.86
CA ASP A 214 4.79 5.43 11.89
C ASP A 214 5.87 4.33 12.09
N LEU A 215 6.30 3.69 11.00
CA LEU A 215 7.41 2.73 11.01
C LEU A 215 8.76 3.47 10.96
N THR A 216 9.64 3.16 11.91
CA THR A 216 10.99 3.73 12.08
C THR A 216 11.97 2.65 12.53
N GLY A 217 13.27 2.96 12.61
CA GLY A 217 14.32 2.07 13.09
C GLY A 217 14.23 1.66 14.57
N ALA A 218 13.25 2.19 15.31
CA ALA A 218 12.90 1.71 16.65
C ALA A 218 12.17 0.36 16.62
N TYR A 219 11.67 -0.08 15.47
CA TYR A 219 10.93 -1.33 15.31
C TYR A 219 11.26 -2.01 13.97
N SER A 220 10.54 -3.08 13.62
CA SER A 220 10.62 -3.70 12.30
C SER A 220 9.28 -3.70 11.58
N GLY A 221 9.32 -3.83 10.26
CA GLY A 221 8.11 -3.97 9.46
C GLY A 221 7.36 -5.26 9.78
N ALA A 222 6.10 -5.30 9.38
CA ALA A 222 5.25 -6.46 9.55
C ALA A 222 4.64 -6.94 8.23
N ARG A 223 4.35 -8.23 8.21
CA ARG A 223 3.60 -8.91 7.16
C ARG A 223 2.50 -9.77 7.77
N LEU A 224 1.57 -10.22 6.94
CA LEU A 224 0.42 -11.01 7.35
C LEU A 224 0.70 -12.49 7.10
N ALA A 225 0.85 -13.28 8.16
CA ALA A 225 0.92 -14.74 8.08
C ALA A 225 -0.49 -15.34 8.11
N HIS A 226 -0.76 -16.28 7.21
CA HIS A 226 -2.08 -16.85 7.00
C HIS A 226 -2.01 -18.37 6.83
N ASP A 227 -3.01 -19.08 7.37
CA ASP A 227 -3.24 -20.49 7.11
C ASP A 227 -4.53 -20.67 6.32
N GLN A 228 -4.43 -21.37 5.19
CA GLN A 228 -5.56 -21.65 4.32
C GLN A 228 -6.71 -22.33 5.10
N GLY A 229 -7.93 -21.92 4.82
CA GLY A 229 -9.14 -22.38 5.47
C GLY A 229 -9.57 -21.53 6.68
N THR A 230 -8.76 -20.54 7.09
CA THR A 230 -9.09 -19.64 8.21
C THR A 230 -9.43 -18.24 7.73
N GLY A 231 -10.19 -17.45 8.48
CA GLY A 231 -10.34 -16.00 8.20
C GLY A 231 -9.22 -15.15 8.81
N THR A 232 -8.16 -15.77 9.33
CA THR A 232 -7.22 -15.13 10.26
C THR A 232 -5.92 -14.76 9.57
N TYR A 233 -5.50 -13.51 9.76
CA TYR A 233 -4.25 -12.95 9.28
C TYR A 233 -3.44 -12.44 10.47
N ARG A 234 -2.38 -13.15 10.84
CA ARG A 234 -1.54 -12.83 12.01
C ARG A 234 -0.43 -11.86 11.63
N ILE A 235 -0.09 -10.94 12.52
CA ILE A 235 1.11 -10.13 12.38
C ILE A 235 2.34 -11.03 12.54
N LYS A 236 3.23 -10.99 11.55
CA LYS A 236 4.58 -11.55 11.63
C LYS A 236 5.58 -10.43 11.40
N LEU A 237 6.47 -10.22 12.36
CA LEU A 237 7.52 -9.19 12.27
C LEU A 237 8.60 -9.61 11.26
N ALA A 238 9.31 -8.63 10.69
CA ALA A 238 10.46 -8.87 9.82
C ALA A 238 11.59 -9.60 10.56
N ASP A 239 11.82 -9.21 11.80
CA ASP A 239 12.79 -9.81 12.71
C ASP A 239 12.09 -10.71 13.74
N ASP A 240 12.74 -11.81 14.12
CA ASP A 240 12.32 -12.63 15.27
C ASP A 240 12.53 -11.90 16.61
N ARG A 241 13.29 -10.79 16.59
CA ARG A 241 13.65 -10.03 17.77
C ARG A 241 13.94 -8.58 17.43
N ILE A 242 13.23 -7.66 18.09
CA ILE A 242 13.46 -6.22 18.00
C ILE A 242 14.28 -5.76 19.19
N ARG A 243 15.44 -5.16 18.89
CA ARG A 243 16.34 -4.64 19.91
C ARG A 243 15.82 -3.31 20.45
N THR A 244 15.68 -3.21 21.77
CA THR A 244 15.29 -1.95 22.44
C THR A 244 15.92 -1.85 23.81
N ASP A 245 16.54 -0.70 24.09
CA ASP A 245 17.16 -0.36 25.38
C ASP A 245 16.28 0.59 26.23
N GLY A 246 15.33 1.27 25.59
CA GLY A 246 14.47 2.27 26.20
C GLY A 246 12.98 1.93 26.17
N ALA A 247 12.17 2.96 26.40
CA ALA A 247 10.73 2.89 26.18
C ALA A 247 10.44 2.71 24.69
N LEU A 248 9.46 1.88 24.36
CA LEU A 248 9.14 1.53 22.98
C LEU A 248 7.72 1.97 22.63
N THR A 249 7.55 2.50 21.43
CA THR A 249 6.25 2.70 20.80
C THR A 249 6.24 1.96 19.48
N THR A 250 5.32 1.02 19.31
CA THR A 250 5.23 0.26 18.06
C THR A 250 4.62 1.13 16.96
N PRO A 251 4.83 0.77 15.68
CA PRO A 251 4.06 1.33 14.58
C PRO A 251 2.55 1.13 14.79
N TRP A 252 1.75 1.94 14.11
CA TRP A 252 0.31 1.77 14.07
C TRP A 252 -0.07 0.59 13.19
N ARG A 253 -0.93 -0.29 13.71
CA ARG A 253 -1.71 -1.25 12.93
C ARG A 253 -3.03 -0.57 12.56
N ALA A 254 -3.26 -0.30 11.28
CA ALA A 254 -4.37 0.51 10.79
C ALA A 254 -5.35 -0.29 9.92
N MET A 255 -6.62 0.08 10.02
CA MET A 255 -7.73 -0.43 9.22
C MET A 255 -8.48 0.76 8.64
N VAL A 256 -8.35 0.97 7.33
CA VAL A 256 -9.12 2.00 6.60
C VAL A 256 -10.40 1.34 6.11
N THR A 257 -11.56 1.86 6.51
CA THR A 257 -12.84 1.18 6.29
C THR A 257 -13.90 2.10 5.69
N GLY A 258 -14.59 1.62 4.66
CA GLY A 258 -15.74 2.29 4.07
C GLY A 258 -16.10 1.73 2.71
N ASP A 259 -16.85 2.50 1.91
CA ASP A 259 -16.97 2.16 0.49
C ASP A 259 -15.61 2.27 -0.22
N LEU A 260 -15.50 1.72 -1.42
CA LEU A 260 -14.24 1.72 -2.16
C LEU A 260 -13.71 3.13 -2.43
N ALA A 261 -14.61 4.11 -2.59
CA ALA A 261 -14.26 5.50 -2.77
C ALA A 261 -13.67 6.13 -1.49
N THR A 262 -14.12 5.71 -0.31
CA THR A 262 -13.59 6.10 1.00
C THR A 262 -12.20 5.54 1.17
N VAL A 263 -12.02 4.22 1.02
CA VAL A 263 -10.71 3.57 1.14
C VAL A 263 -9.69 4.17 0.17
N THR A 264 -10.06 4.32 -1.10
CA THR A 264 -9.18 4.89 -2.14
C THR A 264 -8.75 6.32 -1.84
N ARG A 265 -9.67 7.16 -1.34
CA ARG A 265 -9.40 8.59 -1.07
C ARG A 265 -8.89 8.85 0.34
N SER A 266 -8.91 7.84 1.20
CA SER A 266 -8.47 7.94 2.58
C SER A 266 -7.00 8.32 2.66
N THR A 267 -6.72 9.07 3.71
CA THR A 267 -5.40 9.58 4.05
C THR A 267 -5.03 9.26 5.48
N PHE A 268 -5.84 8.41 6.12
CA PHE A 268 -5.73 8.04 7.51
C PHE A 268 -4.33 7.51 7.87
N THR A 269 -3.71 6.69 7.00
CA THR A 269 -2.34 6.20 7.18
C THR A 269 -1.32 7.35 7.28
N ASP A 270 -1.43 8.40 6.45
CA ASP A 270 -0.59 9.60 6.54
C ASP A 270 -0.91 10.39 7.83
N ASP A 271 -2.19 10.48 8.16
CA ASP A 271 -2.72 11.27 9.28
C ASP A 271 -2.36 10.66 10.65
N LEU A 272 -1.91 9.39 10.69
CA LEU A 272 -1.37 8.73 11.89
C LEU A 272 0.13 9.02 12.13
N ALA A 273 0.89 9.31 11.07
CA ALA A 273 2.33 9.52 11.15
C ALA A 273 2.69 10.82 11.89
N PRO A 274 3.91 10.94 12.43
CA PRO A 274 4.39 12.16 13.08
C PRO A 274 4.33 13.41 12.19
N SER A 275 4.39 14.58 12.81
CA SER A 275 4.59 15.85 12.10
C SER A 275 5.91 15.87 11.35
N SER A 276 6.02 16.77 10.37
CA SER A 276 7.25 16.90 9.58
C SER A 276 8.47 17.23 10.45
N LYS A 277 9.59 16.57 10.16
CA LYS A 277 10.93 16.84 10.71
C LYS A 277 11.72 17.85 9.86
N VAL A 278 11.18 18.29 8.72
CA VAL A 278 11.85 19.22 7.80
C VAL A 278 11.24 20.61 7.96
N ALA A 279 12.00 21.54 8.53
CA ALA A 279 11.53 22.89 8.84
C ALA A 279 11.35 23.75 7.58
N ASP A 280 12.40 23.91 6.76
CA ASP A 280 12.29 24.56 5.46
C ASP A 280 11.96 23.54 4.37
N THR A 281 10.82 23.74 3.74
CA THR A 281 10.30 22.86 2.68
C THR A 281 10.21 23.57 1.33
N SER A 282 10.83 24.74 1.17
CA SER A 282 10.78 25.59 -0.04
C SER A 282 11.50 24.98 -1.25
N TRP A 283 12.53 24.17 -1.00
CA TRP A 283 13.32 23.45 -1.98
C TRP A 283 12.60 22.19 -2.52
N ILE A 284 11.65 21.65 -1.75
CA ILE A 284 10.90 20.45 -2.10
C ILE A 284 9.86 20.79 -3.18
N ARG A 285 10.12 20.34 -4.41
CA ARG A 285 9.34 20.69 -5.60
C ARG A 285 8.91 19.42 -6.36
N PRO A 286 7.70 18.90 -6.11
CA PRO A 286 7.17 17.79 -6.88
C PRO A 286 6.98 18.16 -8.36
N GLY A 287 7.21 17.21 -9.27
CA GLY A 287 7.02 17.44 -10.70
C GLY A 287 7.15 16.20 -11.58
N THR A 288 6.85 16.31 -12.86
CA THR A 288 7.03 15.18 -13.80
C THR A 288 8.51 14.88 -14.02
N VAL A 289 8.86 13.59 -14.03
CA VAL A 289 10.22 13.09 -14.23
C VAL A 289 10.26 12.28 -15.52
N LEU A 290 11.14 12.61 -16.45
CA LEU A 290 11.45 11.75 -17.60
C LEU A 290 12.33 10.60 -17.15
N TRP A 291 11.91 9.36 -17.41
CA TRP A 291 12.64 8.17 -17.00
C TRP A 291 13.40 7.55 -18.17
N THR A 292 14.73 7.63 -18.12
CA THR A 292 15.61 7.23 -19.23
C THR A 292 15.80 5.71 -19.34
N TRP A 293 15.79 4.98 -18.21
CA TRP A 293 16.09 3.55 -18.13
C TRP A 293 15.24 2.68 -19.06
N LEU A 294 13.91 2.74 -18.96
CA LEU A 294 13.03 1.86 -19.74
C LEU A 294 13.11 2.10 -21.26
N ALA A 295 13.55 3.28 -21.69
CA ALA A 295 13.65 3.63 -23.11
C ALA A 295 15.06 3.43 -23.68
N GLY A 296 16.10 3.69 -22.88
CA GLY A 296 17.50 3.75 -23.32
C GLY A 296 18.41 2.65 -22.77
N GLY A 297 18.03 2.00 -21.66
CA GLY A 297 18.82 0.96 -21.00
C GLY A 297 20.23 1.40 -20.60
N ARG A 298 21.11 0.42 -20.42
CA ARG A 298 22.52 0.62 -20.04
C ARG A 298 23.27 1.64 -20.91
N PRO A 299 23.16 1.61 -22.27
CA PRO A 299 23.90 2.56 -23.11
C PRO A 299 23.52 4.02 -22.88
N ALA A 300 22.26 4.31 -22.54
CA ALA A 300 21.84 5.67 -22.22
C ALA A 300 22.38 6.12 -20.85
N GLY A 301 22.43 5.22 -19.86
CA GLY A 301 22.92 5.51 -18.50
C GLY A 301 24.38 5.97 -18.46
N GLN A 302 25.21 5.54 -19.41
CA GLN A 302 26.64 5.89 -19.50
C GLN A 302 26.97 6.91 -20.61
N SER A 303 25.97 7.62 -21.15
CA SER A 303 26.18 8.55 -22.27
C SER A 303 25.65 9.95 -21.99
N LEU A 304 26.56 10.90 -21.75
CA LEU A 304 26.23 12.33 -21.63
C LEU A 304 25.42 12.84 -22.83
N ALA A 305 25.79 12.42 -24.05
CA ALA A 305 25.09 12.83 -25.27
C ALA A 305 23.63 12.33 -25.30
N ALA A 306 23.39 11.11 -24.81
CA ALA A 306 22.03 10.58 -24.69
C ALA A 306 21.23 11.35 -23.63
N GLN A 307 21.80 11.58 -22.44
CA GLN A 307 21.13 12.32 -21.36
C GLN A 307 20.81 13.76 -21.77
N LYS A 308 21.72 14.48 -22.44
CA LYS A 308 21.41 15.82 -23.00
C LYS A 308 20.21 15.80 -23.97
N ALA A 309 20.05 14.74 -24.76
CA ALA A 309 18.89 14.59 -25.64
C ALA A 309 17.59 14.33 -24.87
N TYR A 310 17.65 13.66 -23.72
CA TYR A 310 16.52 13.49 -22.81
C TYR A 310 16.20 14.80 -22.07
N VAL A 311 17.20 15.59 -21.64
CA VAL A 311 16.99 16.96 -21.12
C VAL A 311 16.21 17.80 -22.14
N ASP A 312 16.66 17.81 -23.40
CA ASP A 312 15.98 18.56 -24.46
C ASP A 312 14.53 18.10 -24.63
N TYR A 313 14.29 16.78 -24.58
CA TYR A 313 12.95 16.19 -24.67
C TYR A 313 12.04 16.61 -23.50
N ALA A 314 12.58 16.64 -22.28
CA ALA A 314 11.88 17.09 -21.09
C ALA A 314 11.56 18.59 -21.17
N ALA A 315 12.53 19.41 -21.57
CA ALA A 315 12.40 20.86 -21.72
C ALA A 315 11.31 21.24 -22.74
N GLU A 316 11.27 20.57 -23.91
CA GLU A 316 10.23 20.74 -24.93
C GLU A 316 8.80 20.50 -24.39
N ARG A 317 8.67 19.73 -23.30
CA ARG A 317 7.39 19.36 -22.67
C ARG A 317 7.12 20.11 -21.38
N ASN A 318 8.03 20.99 -20.96
CA ASN A 318 8.01 21.63 -19.65
C ASN A 318 7.95 20.60 -18.51
N TRP A 319 8.64 19.48 -18.67
CA TRP A 319 8.82 18.52 -17.58
C TRP A 319 10.02 18.97 -16.74
N PRO A 320 9.83 19.21 -15.44
CA PRO A 320 10.84 19.86 -14.62
C PRO A 320 12.03 18.96 -14.28
N TYR A 321 11.96 17.64 -14.52
CA TYR A 321 13.01 16.71 -14.13
C TYR A 321 13.31 15.64 -15.18
N GLU A 322 14.55 15.19 -15.15
CA GLU A 322 15.04 13.96 -15.78
C GLU A 322 15.71 13.08 -14.73
N ALA A 323 15.43 11.77 -14.78
CA ALA A 323 16.12 10.77 -13.99
C ALA A 323 17.23 10.11 -14.81
N VAL A 324 18.47 10.32 -14.40
CA VAL A 324 19.65 9.58 -14.85
C VAL A 324 19.72 8.31 -14.01
N ASP A 325 19.29 7.19 -14.59
CA ASP A 325 19.22 5.91 -13.87
C ASP A 325 20.60 5.20 -13.82
N ALA A 326 20.62 3.94 -13.41
CA ALA A 326 21.83 3.14 -13.21
C ALA A 326 22.88 3.26 -14.33
N GLY A 327 24.15 3.30 -13.94
CA GLY A 327 25.31 3.30 -14.84
C GLY A 327 26.19 4.54 -14.80
N TRP A 328 25.67 5.69 -14.37
CA TRP A 328 26.36 6.99 -14.55
C TRP A 328 27.65 7.15 -13.73
N TYR A 329 27.81 6.37 -12.66
CA TYR A 329 28.99 6.35 -11.78
C TYR A 329 29.74 5.02 -11.80
N PHE A 330 29.34 4.10 -12.68
CA PHE A 330 30.02 2.82 -12.84
C PHE A 330 31.20 2.94 -13.79
N LYS A 331 32.15 2.02 -13.65
CA LYS A 331 33.21 1.83 -14.64
C LYS A 331 32.60 1.51 -16.01
N ALA A 332 33.21 2.04 -17.06
CA ALA A 332 32.75 1.83 -18.43
C ALA A 332 32.89 0.37 -18.89
N ASP A 333 33.90 -0.34 -18.37
CA ASP A 333 34.24 -1.72 -18.69
C ASP A 333 33.73 -2.75 -17.66
N ALA A 334 33.18 -2.29 -16.53
CA ALA A 334 32.62 -3.15 -15.49
C ALA A 334 31.28 -2.58 -14.97
N TRP A 335 30.18 -3.07 -15.54
CA TRP A 335 28.83 -2.71 -15.09
C TRP A 335 28.63 -3.10 -13.63
N ASP A 336 27.89 -2.28 -12.89
CA ASP A 336 27.64 -2.46 -11.46
C ASP A 336 28.90 -2.46 -10.58
N THR A 337 30.00 -1.87 -11.07
CA THR A 337 31.19 -1.57 -10.26
C THR A 337 31.36 -0.06 -10.17
N THR A 338 31.28 0.49 -8.96
CA THR A 338 31.50 1.92 -8.68
C THR A 338 32.89 2.34 -9.17
N ASP A 339 32.95 3.38 -10.00
CA ASP A 339 34.22 3.98 -10.43
C ASP A 339 34.82 4.73 -9.23
N PRO A 340 36.03 4.38 -8.74
CA PRO A 340 36.64 5.09 -7.61
C PRO A 340 36.87 6.59 -7.88
N ASN A 341 36.91 7.00 -9.15
CA ASN A 341 37.09 8.38 -9.58
C ASN A 341 35.77 9.05 -10.00
N TRP A 342 34.60 8.48 -9.65
CA TRP A 342 33.29 9.03 -10.03
C TRP A 342 33.14 10.51 -9.65
N GLN A 343 33.79 10.98 -8.58
CA GLN A 343 33.72 12.39 -8.15
C GLN A 343 34.52 13.34 -9.03
N THR A 344 35.60 12.87 -9.65
CA THR A 344 36.54 13.71 -10.40
C THR A 344 36.41 13.53 -11.91
N ASN A 345 35.91 12.38 -12.38
CA ASN A 345 35.79 12.04 -13.80
C ASN A 345 34.33 11.88 -14.27
N SER A 346 33.35 12.38 -13.51
CA SER A 346 31.96 12.32 -13.92
C SER A 346 31.58 13.45 -14.88
N TRP A 347 30.82 13.09 -15.91
CA TRP A 347 30.16 14.02 -16.82
C TRP A 347 28.88 14.63 -16.23
N LEU A 348 28.45 14.18 -15.05
CA LEU A 348 27.20 14.60 -14.43
C LEU A 348 27.13 16.10 -14.11
N PRO A 349 28.19 16.78 -13.62
CA PRO A 349 28.14 18.24 -13.41
C PRO A 349 27.83 19.02 -14.71
N GLU A 350 28.38 18.57 -15.84
CA GLU A 350 28.08 19.17 -17.15
C GLU A 350 26.61 18.96 -17.54
N LEU A 351 26.05 17.79 -17.26
CA LEU A 351 24.63 17.53 -17.47
C LEU A 351 23.75 18.40 -16.58
N VAL A 352 24.11 18.58 -15.30
CA VAL A 352 23.35 19.42 -14.36
C VAL A 352 23.35 20.88 -14.82
N GLU A 353 24.50 21.42 -15.24
CA GLU A 353 24.63 22.74 -15.86
C GLU A 353 23.74 22.87 -17.11
N TYR A 354 23.77 21.88 -18.00
CA TYR A 354 22.95 21.84 -19.21
C TYR A 354 21.45 21.80 -18.89
N GLY A 355 21.03 20.95 -17.96
CA GLY A 355 19.66 20.84 -17.47
C GLY A 355 19.18 22.16 -16.87
N ARG A 356 19.99 22.78 -16.01
CA ARG A 356 19.70 24.08 -15.38
C ARG A 356 19.44 25.16 -16.43
N ALA A 357 20.26 25.26 -17.47
CA ALA A 357 20.08 26.21 -18.57
C ALA A 357 18.76 26.00 -19.35
N LYS A 358 18.21 24.78 -19.30
CA LYS A 358 16.96 24.37 -19.95
C LYS A 358 15.75 24.34 -19.02
N GLY A 359 15.94 24.65 -17.73
CA GLY A 359 14.88 24.57 -16.72
C GLY A 359 14.51 23.14 -16.31
N VAL A 360 15.42 22.18 -16.48
CA VAL A 360 15.25 20.76 -16.12
C VAL A 360 16.25 20.41 -15.01
N GLY A 361 15.75 19.94 -13.86
CA GLY A 361 16.57 19.41 -12.77
C GLY A 361 16.95 17.96 -13.01
N ILE A 362 18.13 17.56 -12.56
CA ILE A 362 18.60 16.18 -12.65
C ILE A 362 18.34 15.45 -11.33
N ILE A 363 17.76 14.26 -11.42
CA ILE A 363 17.63 13.27 -10.35
C ILE A 363 18.52 12.09 -10.74
N VAL A 364 19.26 11.51 -9.80
CA VAL A 364 20.20 10.42 -10.10
C VAL A 364 19.87 9.16 -9.32
N TRP A 365 20.10 8.00 -9.94
CA TRP A 365 20.00 6.72 -9.26
C TRP A 365 21.27 6.37 -8.49
N ILE A 366 21.12 5.79 -7.30
CA ILE A 366 22.22 5.30 -6.46
C ILE A 366 21.78 3.98 -5.80
N HIS A 367 22.65 2.99 -5.80
CA HIS A 367 22.42 1.75 -5.06
C HIS A 367 22.54 1.99 -3.56
N GLN A 368 21.67 1.40 -2.74
CA GLN A 368 21.74 1.46 -1.27
C GLN A 368 23.14 1.12 -0.72
N ARG A 369 23.84 0.14 -1.30
CA ARG A 369 25.19 -0.29 -0.87
C ARG A 369 26.24 0.82 -0.93
N ASP A 370 26.07 1.82 -1.80
CA ASP A 370 26.97 2.97 -1.91
C ASP A 370 26.58 4.07 -0.91
N LEU A 371 25.61 3.83 -0.03
CA LEU A 371 25.10 4.72 1.01
C LEU A 371 24.93 3.99 2.35
N ASP A 372 25.49 2.79 2.51
CA ASP A 372 25.23 1.90 3.64
C ASP A 372 25.81 2.47 4.93
N THR A 373 27.06 2.92 4.84
CA THR A 373 27.81 3.48 5.97
C THR A 373 27.67 5.00 6.08
N PRO A 374 27.83 5.59 7.29
CA PRO A 374 27.91 7.04 7.46
C PRO A 374 29.00 7.70 6.60
N GLU A 375 30.14 7.03 6.43
CA GLU A 375 31.28 7.52 5.64
C GLU A 375 30.92 7.64 4.16
N GLU A 376 30.27 6.62 3.61
CA GLU A 376 29.78 6.63 2.23
C GLU A 376 28.76 7.77 2.03
N ARG A 377 27.76 7.91 2.92
CA ARG A 377 26.78 9.00 2.79
C ARG A 377 27.41 10.38 2.90
N ALA A 378 28.41 10.55 3.77
CA ALA A 378 29.19 11.79 3.91
C ALA A 378 30.02 12.11 2.65
N GLN A 379 30.39 11.12 1.85
CA GLN A 379 31.05 11.31 0.56
C GLN A 379 30.04 11.66 -0.54
N TRP A 380 28.93 10.93 -0.62
CA TRP A 380 27.96 11.03 -1.71
C TRP A 380 27.08 12.28 -1.60
N LEU A 381 26.35 12.45 -0.50
CA LEU A 381 25.25 13.42 -0.41
C LEU A 381 25.73 14.88 -0.58
N PRO A 382 26.83 15.34 0.07
CA PRO A 382 27.33 16.68 -0.16
C PRO A 382 27.85 16.89 -1.58
N THR A 383 28.39 15.84 -2.22
CA THR A 383 28.90 15.94 -3.60
C THR A 383 27.76 16.17 -4.59
N LEU A 384 26.65 15.44 -4.44
CA LEU A 384 25.46 15.59 -5.27
C LEU A 384 24.83 16.98 -5.10
N GLU A 385 24.74 17.47 -3.87
CA GLU A 385 24.26 18.82 -3.58
C GLU A 385 25.15 19.89 -4.25
N ARG A 386 26.48 19.78 -4.10
CA ARG A 386 27.45 20.70 -4.75
C ARG A 386 27.31 20.72 -6.27
N TRP A 387 27.08 19.57 -6.89
CA TRP A 387 26.83 19.49 -8.33
C TRP A 387 25.49 20.08 -8.75
N GLY A 388 24.56 20.28 -7.81
CA GLY A 388 23.24 20.88 -8.05
C GLY A 388 22.15 19.88 -8.40
N VAL A 389 22.38 18.58 -8.16
CA VAL A 389 21.39 17.50 -8.28
C VAL A 389 20.16 17.83 -7.42
N LYS A 390 18.96 17.47 -7.89
CA LYS A 390 17.68 17.81 -7.24
C LYS A 390 17.09 16.67 -6.42
N GLY A 391 17.59 15.47 -6.59
CA GLY A 391 17.17 14.32 -5.81
C GLY A 391 17.88 13.04 -6.20
N VAL A 392 17.60 12.01 -5.43
CA VAL A 392 18.17 10.67 -5.56
C VAL A 392 17.04 9.64 -5.68
N LYS A 393 17.22 8.70 -6.61
CA LYS A 393 16.48 7.44 -6.65
C LYS A 393 17.35 6.38 -5.96
N ILE A 394 17.00 5.98 -4.74
CA ILE A 394 17.79 5.00 -3.98
C ILE A 394 17.12 3.64 -4.09
N ASP A 395 17.89 2.60 -4.38
CA ASP A 395 17.38 1.29 -4.81
C ASP A 395 18.01 0.14 -4.01
N PHE A 396 17.30 -0.98 -3.94
CA PHE A 396 17.73 -2.24 -3.31
C PHE A 396 17.98 -2.18 -1.79
N MET A 397 17.01 -1.63 -1.03
CA MET A 397 17.01 -1.81 0.43
C MET A 397 16.55 -3.22 0.82
N ASP A 398 15.60 -3.79 0.06
CA ASP A 398 15.12 -5.18 0.08
C ASP A 398 14.93 -5.78 1.48
N SER A 399 14.48 -4.95 2.41
CA SER A 399 14.33 -5.33 3.80
C SER A 399 13.45 -4.33 4.56
N GLU A 400 12.61 -4.88 5.43
CA GLU A 400 11.93 -4.13 6.49
C GLU A 400 12.44 -4.52 7.89
N ALA A 401 13.61 -5.17 7.96
CA ALA A 401 14.24 -5.48 9.23
C ALA A 401 14.69 -4.21 9.96
N GLN A 402 14.77 -4.29 11.28
CA GLN A 402 15.11 -3.15 12.14
C GLN A 402 16.41 -2.42 11.70
N PRO A 403 17.53 -3.11 11.36
CA PRO A 403 18.75 -2.42 10.93
C PRO A 403 18.57 -1.59 9.65
N MET A 404 17.80 -2.10 8.69
CA MET A 404 17.51 -1.35 7.46
C MET A 404 16.62 -0.14 7.74
N LEU A 405 15.67 -0.24 8.66
CA LEU A 405 14.86 0.90 9.09
C LEU A 405 15.67 1.95 9.86
N GLN A 406 16.71 1.55 10.59
CA GLN A 406 17.68 2.49 11.18
C GLN A 406 18.50 3.20 10.10
N TRP A 407 18.87 2.49 9.04
CA TRP A 407 19.47 3.10 7.85
C TRP A 407 18.51 4.10 7.18
N TYR A 408 17.21 3.77 7.05
CA TYR A 408 16.21 4.72 6.55
C TYR A 408 16.16 5.99 7.41
N ASP A 409 16.14 5.85 8.74
CA ASP A 409 16.13 7.01 9.65
C ASP A 409 17.35 7.92 9.42
N ALA A 410 18.53 7.34 9.21
CA ALA A 410 19.75 8.09 8.93
C ALA A 410 19.72 8.78 7.55
N VAL A 411 19.47 8.02 6.48
CA VAL A 411 19.50 8.56 5.11
C VAL A 411 18.43 9.63 4.89
N LEU A 412 17.26 9.52 5.54
CA LEU A 412 16.20 10.53 5.44
C LEU A 412 16.60 11.86 6.07
N ALA A 413 17.26 11.82 7.23
CA ALA A 413 17.76 13.01 7.89
C ALA A 413 18.88 13.68 7.08
N GLU A 414 19.83 12.89 6.60
CA GLU A 414 21.00 13.39 5.88
C GLU A 414 20.63 13.93 4.49
N THR A 415 19.76 13.26 3.74
CA THR A 415 19.27 13.76 2.44
C THR A 415 18.45 15.04 2.57
N ALA A 416 17.68 15.20 3.66
CA ALA A 416 16.98 16.43 3.96
C ALA A 416 17.95 17.58 4.24
N ALA A 417 19.04 17.31 4.98
CA ALA A 417 20.09 18.29 5.27
C ALA A 417 20.82 18.75 3.99
N HIS A 418 20.90 17.89 2.98
CA HIS A 418 21.49 18.18 1.66
C HIS A 418 20.48 18.60 0.58
N HIS A 419 19.23 18.90 0.96
CA HIS A 419 18.19 19.39 0.05
C HIS A 419 17.94 18.48 -1.18
N LEU A 420 18.08 17.17 -1.00
CA LEU A 420 17.87 16.16 -2.05
C LEU A 420 16.49 15.54 -1.90
N MET A 421 15.63 15.59 -2.92
CA MET A 421 14.37 14.84 -2.91
C MET A 421 14.66 13.34 -3.05
N ILE A 422 13.79 12.48 -2.52
CA ILE A 422 13.98 11.02 -2.58
C ILE A 422 12.85 10.31 -3.33
N ASP A 423 13.27 9.30 -4.09
CA ASP A 423 12.44 8.26 -4.69
C ASP A 423 13.04 6.89 -4.30
N PHE A 424 12.35 6.08 -3.50
CA PHE A 424 12.88 4.76 -3.09
C PHE A 424 12.39 3.65 -4.01
N HIS A 425 13.27 2.71 -4.37
CA HIS A 425 13.00 1.48 -5.11
C HIS A 425 13.55 0.27 -4.36
N GLY A 426 13.07 -0.96 -4.66
CA GLY A 426 13.43 -2.14 -3.86
C GLY A 426 13.22 -1.89 -2.37
N SER A 427 12.03 -1.38 -2.00
CA SER A 427 11.82 -0.64 -0.76
C SER A 427 10.67 -1.19 0.08
N THR A 428 10.55 -0.68 1.31
CA THR A 428 9.26 -0.71 2.02
C THR A 428 8.17 0.02 1.22
N ILE A 429 6.92 -0.17 1.62
CA ILE A 429 5.76 0.54 1.07
C ILE A 429 5.49 1.85 1.84
N PRO A 430 4.69 2.78 1.28
CA PRO A 430 4.34 4.01 2.01
C PRO A 430 3.56 3.75 3.31
N LYS A 431 4.16 4.13 4.44
CA LYS A 431 3.62 4.00 5.82
C LYS A 431 3.51 5.37 6.51
N GLY A 432 3.05 6.38 5.75
CA GLY A 432 2.91 7.77 6.19
C GLY A 432 4.20 8.58 6.23
N ILE A 433 5.32 8.01 5.75
CA ILE A 433 6.66 8.61 5.77
C ILE A 433 6.72 10.00 5.13
N GLN A 434 5.91 10.28 4.11
CA GLN A 434 5.87 11.57 3.42
C GLN A 434 5.32 12.72 4.29
N ARG A 435 4.60 12.42 5.38
CA ARG A 435 4.19 13.43 6.37
C ARG A 435 5.40 13.87 7.20
N THR A 436 6.16 12.89 7.70
CA THR A 436 7.35 13.11 8.54
C THR A 436 8.50 13.69 7.71
N TRP A 437 8.72 13.15 6.51
CA TRP A 437 9.81 13.49 5.60
C TRP A 437 9.25 13.93 4.24
N PRO A 438 8.84 15.20 4.11
CA PRO A 438 8.12 15.70 2.94
C PRO A 438 8.94 15.72 1.66
N HIS A 439 10.25 15.49 1.73
CA HIS A 439 11.14 15.37 0.57
C HIS A 439 11.13 13.97 -0.05
N VAL A 440 10.55 12.98 0.64
CA VAL A 440 10.23 11.67 0.07
C VAL A 440 9.03 11.83 -0.87
N MET A 441 9.28 11.72 -2.16
CA MET A 441 8.29 11.99 -3.20
C MET A 441 7.46 10.77 -3.56
N THR A 442 8.10 9.61 -3.61
CA THR A 442 7.45 8.32 -3.87
C THR A 442 8.34 7.17 -3.41
N LEU A 443 7.72 6.01 -3.31
CA LEU A 443 8.38 4.71 -3.18
C LEU A 443 7.86 3.84 -4.33
N GLU A 444 8.61 2.83 -4.76
CA GLU A 444 8.14 1.78 -5.65
C GLU A 444 7.19 0.87 -4.88
N GLY A 445 7.75 -0.02 -4.05
CA GLY A 445 7.03 -0.95 -3.19
C GLY A 445 5.90 -1.71 -3.89
N VAL A 446 6.02 -1.99 -5.19
CA VAL A 446 4.98 -2.60 -6.02
C VAL A 446 5.59 -3.19 -7.27
N ALA A 447 4.98 -4.23 -7.84
CA ALA A 447 5.32 -4.70 -9.19
C ALA A 447 5.12 -3.58 -10.24
N GLY A 448 6.18 -2.79 -10.47
CA GLY A 448 6.16 -1.61 -11.32
C GLY A 448 6.10 -1.95 -12.81
N GLU A 449 6.08 -0.93 -13.66
CA GLU A 449 6.10 -1.15 -15.12
C GLU A 449 7.41 -1.77 -15.64
N GLU A 450 8.43 -1.85 -14.80
CA GLU A 450 9.64 -2.59 -15.11
C GLU A 450 9.42 -4.09 -15.27
N LYS A 451 8.41 -4.68 -14.61
CA LYS A 451 8.13 -6.12 -14.71
C LYS A 451 7.70 -6.54 -16.11
N ARG A 452 7.11 -5.63 -16.91
CA ARG A 452 6.55 -5.86 -18.27
C ARG A 452 5.49 -6.97 -18.38
N THR A 453 5.25 -7.73 -17.31
CA THR A 453 4.37 -8.90 -17.19
C THR A 453 3.16 -8.64 -16.29
N ASN A 454 2.93 -7.37 -15.92
CA ASN A 454 1.82 -6.99 -15.06
C ASN A 454 0.46 -7.33 -15.68
N THR A 455 -0.36 -8.05 -14.91
CA THR A 455 -1.71 -8.41 -15.34
C THR A 455 -2.67 -7.22 -15.25
N ALA A 456 -3.74 -7.25 -16.05
CA ALA A 456 -4.80 -6.24 -15.97
C ALA A 456 -5.48 -6.21 -14.59
N ALA A 457 -5.59 -7.38 -13.93
CA ALA A 457 -6.12 -7.49 -12.58
C ALA A 457 -5.21 -6.76 -11.57
N HIS A 458 -3.91 -7.04 -11.59
CA HIS A 458 -2.94 -6.35 -10.75
C HIS A 458 -3.03 -4.83 -10.92
N LEU A 459 -2.96 -4.33 -12.18
CA LEU A 459 -3.02 -2.90 -12.49
C LEU A 459 -4.34 -2.23 -12.05
N ALA A 460 -5.46 -2.96 -12.05
CA ALA A 460 -6.76 -2.45 -11.61
C ALA A 460 -6.90 -2.41 -10.07
N THR A 461 -6.14 -3.23 -9.34
CA THR A 461 -6.11 -3.24 -7.87
C THR A 461 -5.27 -2.09 -7.30
N LEU A 462 -4.19 -1.68 -7.99
CA LEU A 462 -3.26 -0.66 -7.47
C LEU A 462 -3.88 0.66 -6.99
N PRO A 463 -4.92 1.23 -7.62
CA PRO A 463 -5.56 2.46 -7.13
C PRO A 463 -6.24 2.31 -5.77
N LEU A 464 -6.52 1.08 -5.34
CA LEU A 464 -7.21 0.77 -4.09
C LEU A 464 -6.24 0.72 -2.90
N ASN A 465 -4.94 0.64 -3.18
CA ASN A 465 -3.90 0.61 -2.17
C ASN A 465 -3.18 1.96 -2.05
N PRO A 466 -2.63 2.31 -0.88
CA PRO A 466 -2.07 3.62 -0.59
C PRO A 466 -0.82 3.96 -1.40
N GLN A 467 -0.17 2.96 -2.01
CA GLN A 467 1.12 3.06 -2.68
C GLN A 467 1.18 4.13 -3.77
N ARG A 468 0.04 4.54 -4.34
CA ARG A 468 0.02 5.50 -5.45
C ARG A 468 -0.31 6.92 -5.00
N HIS A 469 0.73 7.72 -4.82
CA HIS A 469 0.72 9.08 -5.39
C HIS A 469 0.73 8.93 -6.92
N ARG A 470 -0.42 9.15 -7.56
CA ARG A 470 -0.70 8.77 -8.95
C ARG A 470 0.44 9.04 -9.94
N LEU A 471 1.17 7.98 -10.31
CA LEU A 471 1.85 7.85 -11.59
C LEU A 471 0.78 7.85 -12.71
N HIS A 472 0.58 8.98 -13.36
CA HIS A 472 -0.23 9.02 -14.58
C HIS A 472 0.54 8.38 -15.75
N GLY A 473 0.27 7.10 -16.02
CA GLY A 473 0.69 6.44 -17.25
C GLY A 473 0.11 7.12 -18.49
N LEU A 474 0.97 7.53 -19.43
CA LEU A 474 0.59 8.20 -20.67
C LEU A 474 0.31 7.17 -21.79
N HIS A 475 -0.77 7.39 -22.53
CA HIS A 475 -1.06 6.70 -23.80
C HIS A 475 0.11 6.83 -24.78
N THR A 476 0.56 5.73 -25.37
CA THR A 476 1.41 5.75 -26.57
C THR A 476 0.53 6.05 -27.79
N ARG A 477 0.80 7.14 -28.49
CA ARG A 477 0.21 7.39 -29.82
C ARG A 477 1.31 7.18 -30.84
N ARG A 478 1.27 6.08 -31.58
CA ARG A 478 2.11 5.90 -32.78
C ARG A 478 1.66 6.92 -33.83
N LEU A 479 2.59 7.74 -34.32
CA LEU A 479 2.39 8.55 -35.52
C LEU A 479 2.68 7.66 -36.74
N PRO A 480 1.78 7.55 -37.73
CA PRO A 480 2.08 6.82 -38.94
C PRO A 480 3.11 7.58 -39.78
N ALA A 481 4.14 6.86 -40.24
CA ALA A 481 5.09 7.33 -41.24
C ALA A 481 4.34 7.62 -42.54
N ARG A 482 4.51 8.83 -43.10
CA ARG A 482 3.97 9.21 -44.41
C ARG A 482 4.90 8.69 -45.50
N ARG A 483 4.38 7.89 -46.43
CA ARG A 483 4.87 7.77 -47.81
C ARG A 483 3.85 8.42 -48.77
N PRO A 484 4.26 8.87 -49.97
CA PRO A 484 3.54 9.89 -50.72
C PRO A 484 2.27 9.35 -51.39
N ALA A 485 1.31 10.25 -51.55
CA ALA A 485 0.00 10.01 -52.14
C ALA A 485 0.06 9.79 -53.67
N PRO A 486 -0.97 9.15 -54.23
CA PRO A 486 -1.61 9.61 -55.44
C PRO A 486 -3.05 10.11 -55.18
N GLN A 487 -3.53 10.86 -56.14
CA GLN A 487 -4.58 11.87 -56.06
C GLN A 487 -6.02 11.32 -56.10
N HIS A 488 -6.94 12.22 -55.71
CA HIS A 488 -8.38 12.30 -56.03
C HIS A 488 -9.36 11.31 -55.39
N ARG A 489 -10.23 11.80 -54.48
CA ARG A 489 -11.56 12.35 -54.80
C ARG A 489 -12.24 12.95 -53.56
N ARG A 490 -13.17 13.86 -53.83
CA ARG A 490 -13.82 14.82 -52.93
C ARG A 490 -14.84 14.17 -51.98
N GLY A 491 -14.96 14.73 -50.77
CA GLY A 491 -16.10 14.52 -49.87
C GLY A 491 -16.08 15.52 -48.71
N ARG A 492 -17.09 16.40 -48.63
CA ARG A 492 -17.20 17.54 -47.72
C ARG A 492 -17.58 17.13 -46.29
N GLY A 493 -17.09 17.88 -45.29
CA GLY A 493 -17.61 17.86 -43.92
C GLY A 493 -16.73 18.64 -42.93
N ARG A 494 -16.98 19.95 -42.77
CA ARG A 494 -16.36 20.79 -41.72
C ARG A 494 -17.12 20.65 -40.41
N ALA A 495 -16.43 20.40 -39.30
CA ALA A 495 -16.86 20.82 -37.97
C ALA A 495 -15.64 21.23 -37.14
N HIS A 496 -15.51 22.55 -36.91
CA HIS A 496 -14.53 23.12 -35.99
C HIS A 496 -15.00 22.90 -34.53
N ARG A 497 -14.15 22.30 -33.70
CA ARG A 497 -14.22 22.48 -32.24
C ARG A 497 -12.82 22.64 -31.67
N ARG A 498 -12.48 23.89 -31.33
CA ARG A 498 -11.28 24.24 -30.56
C ARG A 498 -11.45 23.70 -29.13
N LEU A 499 -10.60 22.76 -28.72
CA LEU A 499 -10.49 22.32 -27.33
C LEU A 499 -9.28 23.03 -26.70
N ARG A 500 -9.56 24.06 -25.89
CA ARG A 500 -8.61 24.63 -24.93
C ARG A 500 -8.46 23.65 -23.76
N VAL A 501 -7.22 23.26 -23.48
CA VAL A 501 -6.83 22.38 -22.37
C VAL A 501 -6.31 23.26 -21.23
N GLY A 502 -6.79 23.03 -20.00
CA GLY A 502 -6.20 23.55 -18.77
C GLY A 502 -6.06 22.40 -17.76
N PRO A 503 -5.00 22.35 -16.94
CA PRO A 503 -4.74 21.23 -16.04
C PRO A 503 -5.49 21.39 -14.70
N ALA A 504 -5.90 20.25 -14.12
CA ALA A 504 -6.33 20.15 -12.73
C ALA A 504 -5.19 19.52 -11.90
N ASP A 505 -5.06 19.99 -10.66
CA ASP A 505 -3.85 19.95 -9.85
C ASP A 505 -3.79 18.72 -8.94
N VAL A 506 -2.86 17.79 -9.21
CA VAL A 506 -2.37 16.75 -8.30
C VAL A 506 -0.86 16.67 -8.54
N ARG A 507 -0.04 17.09 -7.58
CA ARG A 507 1.43 17.18 -7.73
C ARG A 507 2.13 16.16 -6.83
N GLY A 508 2.69 15.15 -7.46
CA GLY A 508 3.70 14.21 -6.96
C GLY A 508 4.64 13.88 -8.13
N HIS A 509 5.76 13.20 -7.91
CA HIS A 509 6.58 12.77 -9.05
C HIS A 509 5.81 11.80 -9.94
N THR A 510 5.63 12.18 -11.21
CA THR A 510 5.04 11.30 -12.23
C THR A 510 6.14 10.94 -13.22
N ARG A 511 6.54 9.67 -13.26
CA ARG A 511 7.47 9.15 -14.27
C ARG A 511 6.76 9.00 -15.61
N VAL A 512 7.40 9.45 -16.68
CA VAL A 512 6.94 9.25 -18.06
C VAL A 512 7.98 8.51 -18.88
N VAL A 513 7.55 7.46 -19.57
CA VAL A 513 8.39 6.59 -20.40
C VAL A 513 8.14 6.91 -21.88
N ARG A 514 9.08 7.59 -22.54
CA ARG A 514 9.05 7.81 -23.99
C ARG A 514 10.46 7.98 -24.56
N ARG A 515 10.71 7.38 -25.73
CA ARG A 515 11.95 7.56 -26.49
C ARG A 515 11.89 8.87 -27.32
N PRO A 516 12.95 9.69 -27.34
CA PRO A 516 13.08 10.78 -28.30
C PRO A 516 13.13 10.23 -29.73
N PRO A 517 12.50 10.86 -30.72
CA PRO A 517 12.70 10.50 -32.12
C PRO A 517 14.16 10.74 -32.54
N ALA A 518 14.72 9.87 -33.37
CA ALA A 518 16.01 10.12 -34.01
C ALA A 518 15.93 11.39 -34.87
N ARG A 519 16.86 12.34 -34.68
CA ARG A 519 16.87 13.66 -35.35
C ARG A 519 16.70 13.52 -36.89
N PRO A 520 15.80 14.27 -37.54
CA PRO A 520 15.94 14.59 -38.95
C PRO A 520 16.86 15.81 -39.13
N ARG A 521 17.58 15.83 -40.26
CA ARG A 521 18.57 16.84 -40.67
C ARG A 521 18.05 18.29 -40.62
N LEU A 522 18.99 19.19 -40.35
CA LEU A 522 18.88 20.66 -40.32
C LEU A 522 18.17 21.26 -41.54
N LEU A 523 17.24 22.19 -41.27
CA LEU A 523 16.89 23.29 -42.17
C LEU A 523 17.03 24.62 -41.40
N ARG A 524 17.79 25.56 -41.99
CA ARG A 524 18.13 26.87 -41.45
C ARG A 524 16.89 27.77 -41.21
N PRO A 525 16.90 28.69 -40.22
CA PRO A 525 15.80 29.62 -40.01
C PRO A 525 15.97 30.95 -40.78
N GLY A 526 14.87 31.46 -41.33
CA GLY A 526 14.72 32.84 -41.85
C GLY A 526 13.83 33.70 -40.92
N PRO A 527 13.85 35.05 -41.04
CA PRO A 527 14.01 35.93 -39.88
C PRO A 527 12.72 36.44 -39.22
N ARG A 528 12.95 36.95 -38.01
CA ARG A 528 12.06 37.62 -37.04
C ARG A 528 11.21 38.74 -37.65
N ARG A 529 10.01 38.96 -37.08
CA ARG A 529 9.43 40.30 -36.95
C ARG A 529 9.07 40.61 -35.49
N LEU A 530 9.56 41.78 -35.08
CA LEU A 530 9.38 42.47 -33.82
C LEU A 530 7.97 43.06 -33.69
N GLY A 531 7.53 43.17 -32.44
CA GLY A 531 6.46 44.07 -32.00
C GLY A 531 6.60 44.28 -30.49
N ARG A 532 7.42 45.27 -30.10
CA ARG A 532 7.47 45.83 -28.74
C ARG A 532 6.44 46.96 -28.66
N HIS A 533 5.78 47.14 -27.51
CA HIS A 533 5.82 48.40 -26.77
C HIS A 533 5.41 48.20 -25.28
N PRO A 534 5.92 49.02 -24.33
CA PRO A 534 5.92 48.76 -22.89
C PRO A 534 5.17 49.89 -22.09
N PRO A 535 5.47 50.26 -20.82
CA PRO A 535 4.56 50.13 -19.67
C PRO A 535 4.26 51.45 -18.89
N ALA A 536 3.22 51.50 -18.04
CA ALA A 536 2.99 52.50 -16.95
C ALA A 536 1.58 52.27 -16.33
N ARG A 537 1.18 52.61 -15.09
CA ARG A 537 1.74 53.00 -13.78
C ARG A 537 0.52 53.04 -12.79
N ARG A 538 0.79 52.76 -11.50
CA ARG A 538 0.24 53.31 -10.23
C ARG A 538 -1.23 53.82 -10.06
N THR A 539 -1.88 53.22 -9.05
CA THR A 539 -2.70 53.76 -7.92
C THR A 539 -3.80 54.81 -8.12
N ALA A 540 -5.00 54.51 -7.57
CA ALA A 540 -5.85 55.47 -6.83
C ALA A 540 -6.79 54.73 -5.84
N ARG A 541 -7.13 55.41 -4.73
CA ARG A 541 -7.86 54.96 -3.54
C ARG A 541 -9.22 55.70 -3.45
N THR A 542 -10.08 55.28 -2.50
CA THR A 542 -11.36 55.86 -1.99
C THR A 542 -12.62 55.47 -2.77
N GLY A 543 -13.79 55.17 -2.19
CA GLY A 543 -14.30 55.35 -0.82
C GLY A 543 -15.47 54.41 -0.46
N SER A 544 -16.08 54.72 0.68
CA SER A 544 -16.97 53.95 1.58
C SER A 544 -18.35 53.48 1.06
N GLY A 545 -18.88 52.43 1.70
CA GLY A 545 -20.29 52.41 2.15
C GLY A 545 -21.16 51.20 1.77
N ALA A 546 -21.66 50.50 2.81
CA ALA A 546 -22.86 49.64 2.89
C ALA A 546 -22.85 48.17 2.35
N ARG A 547 -23.14 47.22 3.25
CA ARG A 547 -23.67 45.84 3.03
C ARG A 547 -25.22 45.88 2.94
N PRO A 548 -25.99 44.78 2.70
CA PRO A 548 -25.72 43.38 2.26
C PRO A 548 -26.60 43.01 1.01
N PRO A 549 -26.75 41.74 0.49
CA PRO A 549 -26.50 40.43 1.12
C PRO A 549 -25.69 39.41 0.30
N GLN A 550 -25.39 38.33 1.02
CA GLN A 550 -24.62 37.15 0.66
C GLN A 550 -24.96 36.57 -0.73
N ARG A 551 -23.94 36.47 -1.59
CA ARG A 551 -23.92 35.52 -2.70
C ARG A 551 -22.64 34.70 -2.62
N ARG A 552 -22.79 33.39 -2.39
CA ARG A 552 -21.75 32.37 -2.54
C ARG A 552 -21.25 32.38 -3.99
N PRO A 553 -19.94 32.42 -4.28
CA PRO A 553 -19.45 32.06 -5.59
C PRO A 553 -19.48 30.54 -5.73
N LEU A 554 -20.38 30.05 -6.58
CA LEU A 554 -20.31 28.73 -7.21
C LEU A 554 -18.97 28.64 -7.97
N VAL A 555 -18.03 27.89 -7.43
CA VAL A 555 -16.85 27.43 -8.19
C VAL A 555 -17.34 26.31 -9.12
N PRO A 556 -17.22 26.42 -10.46
CA PRO A 556 -17.53 25.31 -11.34
C PRO A 556 -16.37 24.32 -11.32
N GLY A 557 -16.41 23.36 -10.40
CA GLY A 557 -15.55 22.19 -10.42
C GLY A 557 -15.91 21.31 -11.63
N ARG A 558 -15.10 21.36 -12.70
CA ARG A 558 -15.20 20.41 -13.80
C ARG A 558 -14.68 19.05 -13.34
N GLY A 559 -15.58 18.16 -12.95
CA GLY A 559 -15.25 16.76 -12.71
C GLY A 559 -15.00 16.01 -14.03
N VAL A 560 -13.85 15.35 -14.13
CA VAL A 560 -13.59 14.35 -15.18
C VAL A 560 -13.97 12.99 -14.60
N ARG A 561 -15.06 12.39 -15.08
CA ARG A 561 -15.37 10.97 -14.84
C ARG A 561 -14.57 10.12 -15.83
N ARG A 562 -13.80 9.16 -15.32
CA ARG A 562 -13.29 8.02 -16.09
C ARG A 562 -13.67 6.74 -15.36
N GLY A 563 -14.48 5.91 -16.00
CA GLY A 563 -14.72 4.54 -15.57
C GLY A 563 -13.83 3.58 -16.37
N ARG A 564 -13.26 2.59 -15.71
CA ARG A 564 -12.85 1.33 -16.34
C ARG A 564 -13.78 0.27 -15.79
N ALA A 565 -14.49 -0.42 -16.66
CA ALA A 565 -15.39 -1.50 -16.29
C ALA A 565 -14.63 -2.83 -16.31
N HIS A 566 -14.88 -3.68 -15.31
CA HIS A 566 -14.60 -5.10 -15.40
C HIS A 566 -15.65 -5.77 -16.28
N GLY A 567 -15.26 -6.89 -16.89
CA GLY A 567 -16.10 -7.68 -17.80
C GLY A 567 -17.42 -8.11 -17.16
N ARG A 568 -18.45 -7.29 -17.38
CA ARG A 568 -19.88 -7.56 -17.56
C ARG A 568 -20.52 -6.17 -17.70
N GLY A 569 -21.24 -5.94 -18.80
CA GLY A 569 -21.77 -4.62 -19.13
C GLY A 569 -22.63 -4.04 -18.00
N ALA A 570 -22.27 -2.85 -17.53
CA ALA A 570 -23.19 -2.02 -16.76
C ALA A 570 -23.96 -1.15 -17.75
N THR A 571 -25.20 -1.53 -18.07
CA THR A 571 -26.19 -0.65 -18.69
C THR A 571 -26.65 0.35 -17.62
N GLY A 572 -26.39 1.63 -17.86
CA GLY A 572 -26.95 2.70 -17.04
C GLY A 572 -28.38 2.97 -17.47
N ASP A 573 -29.35 2.34 -16.81
CA ASP A 573 -30.76 2.66 -17.05
C ASP A 573 -31.13 3.98 -16.38
N ARG A 574 -31.51 4.95 -17.23
CA ARG A 574 -32.30 6.11 -16.82
C ARG A 574 -33.75 5.66 -16.69
N VAL A 575 -34.19 5.33 -15.48
CA VAL A 575 -35.62 5.19 -15.20
C VAL A 575 -36.18 6.55 -14.78
N ARG A 576 -37.09 7.06 -15.62
CA ARG A 576 -38.03 8.13 -15.29
C ARG A 576 -38.94 7.67 -14.16
N THR A 577 -39.03 8.48 -13.11
CA THR A 577 -40.07 8.38 -12.08
C THR A 577 -41.44 8.69 -12.68
N MET A 578 -42.39 7.78 -12.50
CA MET A 578 -43.84 8.04 -12.54
C MET A 578 -44.47 7.33 -11.35
N ALA A 579 -45.32 8.07 -10.65
CA ALA A 579 -45.99 7.69 -9.41
C ALA A 579 -47.15 6.72 -9.65
N GLY A 580 -47.43 5.88 -8.65
CA GLY A 580 -48.65 5.08 -8.56
C GLY A 580 -48.73 4.35 -7.21
N ARG A 581 -49.68 4.76 -6.37
CA ARG A 581 -50.07 4.12 -5.11
C ARG A 581 -50.82 2.81 -5.40
N ASP A 582 -50.63 1.77 -4.58
CA ASP A 582 -51.68 1.19 -3.73
C ASP A 582 -51.21 0.00 -2.88
N ARG A 583 -52.06 -0.35 -1.91
CA ARG A 583 -51.79 -0.98 -0.60
C ARG A 583 -52.23 -2.48 -0.58
N PRO A 584 -52.28 -3.22 0.56
CA PRO A 584 -51.50 -4.44 0.76
C PRO A 584 -52.30 -5.77 0.85
N GLY A 585 -51.61 -6.91 0.70
CA GLY A 585 -52.14 -8.27 0.88
C GLY A 585 -51.31 -9.13 1.85
N ARG A 586 -52.01 -9.86 2.72
CA ARG A 586 -51.56 -10.59 3.93
C ARG A 586 -51.12 -12.05 3.68
N ARG A 587 -50.35 -12.57 4.66
CA ARG A 587 -50.25 -13.99 5.16
C ARG A 587 -49.49 -14.98 4.24
N ARG A 588 -48.71 -15.96 4.70
CA ARG A 588 -48.85 -16.89 5.85
C ARG A 588 -47.50 -17.56 6.20
N ARG A 589 -47.38 -18.01 7.45
CA ARG A 589 -46.31 -18.83 8.06
C ARG A 589 -46.36 -20.29 7.59
N ALA A 590 -45.23 -21.00 7.64
CA ALA A 590 -45.17 -22.40 8.09
C ALA A 590 -43.79 -22.75 8.67
N ARG A 591 -43.79 -23.25 9.92
CA ARG A 591 -42.73 -24.01 10.60
C ARG A 591 -43.04 -25.50 10.42
N ALA A 592 -42.03 -26.36 10.33
CA ALA A 592 -42.08 -27.73 10.86
C ALA A 592 -40.66 -28.34 10.97
N GLY A 593 -40.34 -28.87 12.14
CA GLY A 593 -39.51 -30.09 12.33
C GLY A 593 -40.31 -31.02 13.26
N PRO A 594 -39.71 -31.98 13.99
CA PRO A 594 -38.64 -32.93 13.64
C PRO A 594 -39.00 -34.39 14.05
N ALA A 595 -38.21 -35.40 13.64
CA ALA A 595 -38.08 -36.75 14.23
C ALA A 595 -36.91 -37.48 13.52
N GLY A 596 -36.14 -38.40 14.07
CA GLY A 596 -36.12 -39.13 15.34
C GLY A 596 -34.89 -40.05 15.36
N ALA A 597 -34.49 -40.48 16.56
CA ALA A 597 -33.25 -41.19 16.88
C ALA A 597 -33.29 -42.71 16.64
N ALA A 598 -32.11 -43.35 16.53
CA ALA A 598 -31.88 -44.70 17.05
C ALA A 598 -30.38 -44.97 17.33
N ARG A 599 -30.13 -45.55 18.52
CA ARG A 599 -28.83 -45.94 19.11
C ARG A 599 -28.50 -47.42 18.81
N ARG A 600 -27.21 -47.78 18.93
CA ARG A 600 -26.61 -48.97 19.64
C ARG A 600 -25.08 -48.88 19.51
N ARG A 601 -24.28 -48.69 20.58
CA ARG A 601 -23.64 -49.68 21.51
C ARG A 601 -22.82 -50.75 20.75
N HIS A 602 -21.57 -51.13 21.08
CA HIS A 602 -20.82 -51.21 22.34
C HIS A 602 -19.30 -51.42 22.06
N ALA A 603 -18.43 -51.00 23.01
CA ALA A 603 -17.17 -51.64 23.51
C ALA A 603 -16.07 -52.09 22.53
N GLY A 604 -14.77 -51.92 22.79
CA GLY A 604 -14.08 -51.43 23.98
C GLY A 604 -12.55 -51.56 23.87
N ARG A 605 -11.86 -50.84 24.77
CA ARG A 605 -10.57 -51.14 25.45
C ARG A 605 -9.24 -51.29 24.67
N ARG A 606 -8.29 -50.48 25.18
CA ARG A 606 -6.85 -50.74 25.51
C ARG A 606 -5.76 -50.33 24.51
N CYS A 607 -5.12 -49.20 24.84
CA CYS A 607 -3.66 -48.96 24.80
C CYS A 607 -2.86 -50.05 25.58
N PRO A 608 -1.50 -50.14 25.53
CA PRO A 608 -0.55 -49.03 25.30
C PRO A 608 0.84 -49.34 24.69
N ARG A 609 1.68 -48.27 24.66
CA ARG A 609 3.17 -48.23 24.76
C ARG A 609 3.98 -48.55 23.49
N GLN A 610 4.70 -47.56 22.92
CA GLN A 610 5.99 -46.94 23.31
C GLN A 610 7.23 -47.70 22.80
N ARG A 611 7.99 -47.02 21.91
CA ARG A 611 9.46 -46.80 21.88
C ARG A 611 9.90 -46.67 20.40
N ARG A 612 10.33 -45.48 19.94
CA ARG A 612 11.70 -44.91 20.01
C ARG A 612 12.77 -45.85 19.43
N LEU A 613 13.31 -45.50 18.25
CA LEU A 613 14.70 -45.08 17.97
C LEU A 613 14.97 -45.16 16.45
N ARG A 614 15.29 -44.01 15.83
CA ARG A 614 16.60 -43.66 15.21
C ARG A 614 16.90 -44.44 13.92
N ARG A 615 16.86 -43.71 12.81
CA ARG A 615 18.01 -43.31 11.96
C ARG A 615 18.55 -44.50 11.18
N ASP A 616 18.38 -44.44 9.86
CA ASP A 616 19.52 -44.50 8.95
C ASP A 616 19.22 -43.79 7.63
N ARG A 617 20.23 -43.04 7.18
CA ARG A 617 20.34 -42.51 5.82
C ARG A 617 20.80 -43.67 4.94
N LEU A 618 20.22 -43.80 3.76
CA LEU A 618 20.95 -44.26 2.58
C LEU A 618 20.29 -43.67 1.33
N SER A 619 21.15 -43.10 0.51
CA SER A 619 20.87 -42.45 -0.76
C SER A 619 20.76 -43.48 -1.89
N VAL A 620 20.25 -42.97 -3.01
CA VAL A 620 20.35 -43.49 -4.39
C VAL A 620 19.32 -44.55 -4.77
N GLU A 621 18.34 -44.15 -5.57
CA GLU A 621 18.19 -44.77 -6.90
C GLU A 621 17.36 -43.89 -7.85
N THR A 622 17.91 -43.79 -9.05
CA THR A 622 17.37 -43.20 -10.27
C THR A 622 16.16 -43.96 -10.79
N GLY A 623 15.11 -43.24 -11.21
CA GLY A 623 13.99 -43.81 -11.95
C GLY A 623 13.32 -42.76 -12.84
N ARG A 624 13.70 -42.73 -14.12
CA ARG A 624 12.92 -42.10 -15.20
C ARG A 624 11.66 -42.94 -15.42
N HIS A 625 10.48 -42.32 -15.56
CA HIS A 625 9.45 -42.77 -16.51
C HIS A 625 8.43 -41.67 -16.86
N HIS A 626 8.39 -41.42 -18.17
CA HIS A 626 7.28 -41.08 -19.07
C HIS A 626 6.18 -40.05 -18.76
N LEU A 627 6.16 -39.07 -19.67
CA LEU A 627 5.00 -38.32 -20.17
C LEU A 627 3.78 -39.21 -20.45
N LEU A 628 2.60 -38.69 -20.11
CA LEU A 628 1.36 -38.96 -20.83
C LEU A 628 0.63 -37.65 -21.12
N SER A 629 0.56 -37.37 -22.41
CA SER A 629 -0.24 -36.34 -23.07
C SER A 629 -1.68 -36.85 -23.21
N LEU A 630 -2.66 -36.02 -22.87
CA LEU A 630 -4.05 -36.19 -23.30
C LEU A 630 -4.59 -34.83 -23.79
N ASN A 631 -4.78 -34.74 -25.10
CA ASN A 631 -5.49 -33.67 -25.81
C ASN A 631 -6.61 -34.33 -26.62
N ALA A 632 -7.86 -33.91 -26.42
CA ALA A 632 -8.93 -33.92 -27.43
C ALA A 632 -10.16 -33.14 -26.92
N PRO A 633 -11.12 -32.73 -27.76
CA PRO A 633 -11.45 -31.31 -27.96
C PRO A 633 -12.92 -30.98 -27.69
N THR A 634 -13.28 -29.69 -27.67
CA THR A 634 -14.63 -29.26 -28.09
C THR A 634 -14.65 -27.77 -28.44
N SER A 635 -14.95 -27.50 -29.70
CA SER A 635 -15.24 -26.18 -30.27
C SER A 635 -16.73 -25.87 -30.10
N THR A 636 -17.11 -24.66 -29.66
CA THR A 636 -18.26 -23.94 -30.23
C THR A 636 -18.09 -22.42 -30.07
N MET A 637 -18.50 -21.73 -31.13
CA MET A 637 -18.38 -20.35 -31.58
C MET A 637 -18.76 -19.23 -30.58
N PHE A 638 -18.00 -18.13 -30.61
CA PHE A 638 -18.55 -16.76 -30.61
C PHE A 638 -17.60 -15.80 -31.35
N THR A 639 -18.14 -15.11 -32.35
CA THR A 639 -17.39 -14.19 -33.22
C THR A 639 -17.48 -12.75 -32.70
N CYS A 640 -16.31 -12.11 -32.68
CA CYS A 640 -16.00 -10.73 -33.09
C CYS A 640 -15.60 -9.64 -32.07
N MET A 641 -14.46 -9.04 -32.45
CA MET A 641 -13.85 -7.74 -32.11
C MET A 641 -12.98 -7.62 -30.84
N ASN A 642 -11.71 -8.01 -30.99
CA ASN A 642 -10.56 -7.37 -30.34
C ASN A 642 -9.42 -7.20 -31.35
N ILE A 643 -8.77 -6.02 -31.34
CA ILE A 643 -7.81 -5.56 -32.35
C ILE A 643 -6.44 -6.21 -32.18
N THR A 644 -5.97 -6.77 -33.30
CA THR A 644 -4.70 -7.44 -33.59
C THR A 644 -3.51 -6.47 -33.66
N HIS A 645 -2.35 -6.97 -33.24
CA HIS A 645 -1.03 -6.46 -33.65
C HIS A 645 -0.82 -6.70 -35.16
N VAL A 646 -0.29 -5.72 -35.88
CA VAL A 646 0.29 -5.92 -37.22
C VAL A 646 1.81 -5.91 -37.08
N GLY A 647 2.39 -7.11 -37.07
CA GLY A 647 3.78 -7.36 -37.42
C GLY A 647 3.90 -7.56 -38.92
N VAL A 648 4.90 -6.95 -39.55
CA VAL A 648 5.18 -7.13 -40.97
C VAL A 648 5.99 -8.42 -41.13
N HIS A 649 5.36 -9.50 -41.59
CA HIS A 649 6.07 -10.62 -42.21
C HIS A 649 6.40 -10.25 -43.66
N ARG A 650 7.68 -10.26 -44.03
CA ARG A 650 8.11 -10.34 -45.43
C ARG A 650 8.15 -11.81 -45.83
N CYS A 651 7.48 -12.13 -46.93
CA CYS A 651 7.62 -13.39 -47.66
C CYS A 651 9.07 -13.54 -48.17
N ALA A 652 9.64 -14.72 -47.96
CA ALA A 652 10.87 -15.15 -48.60
C ALA A 652 10.57 -15.56 -50.06
N GLY A 653 11.23 -14.89 -51.00
CA GLY A 653 11.49 -15.39 -52.34
C GLY A 653 12.99 -15.67 -52.44
N HIS A 654 13.34 -16.80 -53.06
CA HIS A 654 14.70 -17.31 -53.22
C HIS A 654 15.72 -16.28 -53.76
N ALA A 655 16.87 -16.17 -53.08
CA ALA A 655 18.18 -15.97 -53.71
C ALA A 655 19.28 -16.44 -52.74
N ARG A 656 20.17 -17.32 -53.24
CA ARG A 656 21.38 -17.79 -52.56
C ARG A 656 22.39 -16.65 -52.40
N LEU A 657 22.99 -16.50 -51.23
CA LEU A 657 24.39 -16.12 -51.02
C LEU A 657 24.74 -16.27 -49.53
N GLY A 658 25.88 -16.87 -49.26
CA GLY A 658 26.21 -17.46 -47.97
C GLY A 658 27.01 -16.59 -47.00
N GLN A 659 27.30 -17.27 -45.89
CA GLN A 659 28.37 -17.09 -44.91
C GLN A 659 28.23 -16.06 -43.77
N LEU A 660 28.46 -16.64 -42.58
CA LEU A 660 29.05 -16.11 -41.33
C LEU A 660 28.16 -15.20 -40.46
N LEU A 661 27.76 -15.74 -39.30
CA LEU A 661 28.04 -15.21 -37.95
C LEU A 661 27.38 -16.10 -36.87
N SER A 662 28.16 -16.46 -35.83
CA SER A 662 27.76 -17.29 -34.67
C SER A 662 26.78 -16.57 -33.72
N PRO A 663 25.96 -17.30 -32.94
CA PRO A 663 25.13 -16.74 -31.88
C PRO A 663 25.77 -16.96 -30.50
N ASP A 664 26.01 -15.88 -29.76
CA ASP A 664 26.09 -15.88 -28.29
C ASP A 664 25.40 -14.60 -27.77
N ASP A 665 24.96 -14.65 -26.50
CA ASP A 665 24.15 -13.69 -25.75
C ASP A 665 22.62 -13.85 -25.81
N GLN A 666 22.17 -14.96 -25.20
CA GLN A 666 20.88 -15.04 -24.51
C GLN A 666 21.11 -15.06 -22.98
N LEU A 667 20.45 -14.13 -22.30
CA LEU A 667 19.78 -14.31 -20.99
C LEU A 667 20.60 -14.74 -19.76
N GLU A 668 20.97 -13.76 -18.94
CA GLU A 668 20.90 -13.82 -17.46
C GLU A 668 20.55 -12.38 -16.98
N GLY A 669 19.52 -12.08 -16.18
CA GLY A 669 18.78 -12.89 -15.23
C GLY A 669 19.40 -12.74 -13.84
N SER A 670 19.28 -11.58 -13.19
CA SER A 670 19.64 -11.44 -11.77
C SER A 670 18.50 -10.82 -10.97
N ALA A 671 18.27 -11.49 -9.84
CA ALA A 671 17.19 -11.39 -8.88
C ALA A 671 17.23 -10.13 -8.03
#